data_AF-U9T1M9-F1
#
_entry.id   AF-U9T1M9-F1
#
_cell.length_a   1.000
_cell.length_b   1.000
_cell.length_c   1.000
_cell.angle_alpha   90.00
_cell.angle_beta   90.00
_cell.angle_gamma   90.00
#
_symmetry.space_group_name_H-M   'P 1'
#
loop_
_entity.id
_entity.type
_entity.pdbx_description
1 polymer ?
#
loop_
_entity_poly.entity_id
_entity_poly.type
_entity_poly.pdbx_seq_one_letter_code
_entity_poly.pdbx_strand_id
1 'polypeptide(L)'
;MGLCKPADYKPSENTKNDIYGVLPYIAPEILRGQSYTKASDIYSFGIVMYEVISGLSPYHDLINDGYLVTKICLGLRPRFNTIKVSPFIVHLIKRCLDANSLNRPTAIEVRDKLWEFKFDNSLELQKQIEEINDNNTPLTSSSYRMHSKANYTGSSLLSFNNLPEPKNSDNYYDQNDDIITMNFSACEKAQKKGTYELYAYLRIGQQLCHTHYMSIVECDRNQKPKTLLPMEIDNESIIIDEPIEPKNYTFAEQITMLTKVLYEKRGNIELDPILFQQMIERANPHLKGLFDSLVKALIPNNRSEYNKIEARKMILEVGLYLSASGATRAAIDTMNSIGFSACYLTVNNFKRKLANEHPLKIRKFLSEENDHLYIYNLDDYHDIHEKRRPNTVTLSTVKHMATCICKQVSACASIPIVFNNTSVHNPKNIDASNICFRLINEYHGIFDIAYNNRKKQWLTHGRLDNDTFDQIELLTVHCYDDAIAERKEERSMKGVRLIGLQESNLHSMNDYIRALKMILDIDKDTEHLRNKVAPLVADWPGQLFIRKAITNLHKADSQYSIPAEINSFIPILGPLHVSLNSREHVLIIYYTFFQKLFHTVFGKKKVLAKKPKPWRINLLLDLTYNGWCKIRDTILIKFGPTCKDIEYRMAIDLLDNVIPATLDIYAILFRSGSFNEYMETIFRIWTFAL
;
A
#
# COMPACT_ATOMS: atom_id res chain seq x y z
N MET A 1 -14.81 22.52 18.86
CA MET A 1 -15.94 22.34 17.93
C MET A 1 -15.67 22.82 16.49
N GLY A 2 -14.49 23.33 16.11
CA GLY A 2 -14.28 23.85 14.74
C GLY A 2 -14.93 25.22 14.45
N LEU A 3 -15.78 25.71 15.35
CA LEU A 3 -16.53 26.97 15.26
C LEU A 3 -15.81 28.20 15.85
N CYS A 4 -14.59 28.03 16.38
CA CYS A 4 -13.89 29.07 17.14
C CYS A 4 -12.47 29.29 16.61
N LYS A 5 -12.06 30.55 16.55
CA LYS A 5 -10.68 30.97 16.29
C LYS A 5 -10.00 31.39 17.59
N PRO A 6 -8.66 31.40 17.66
CA PRO A 6 -7.93 32.03 18.76
C PRO A 6 -8.36 33.50 18.94
N ALA A 7 -8.40 33.98 20.19
CA ALA A 7 -8.84 35.34 20.52
C ALA A 7 -7.91 36.43 19.94
N ASP A 8 -6.67 36.08 19.63
CA ASP A 8 -5.63 36.90 19.01
C ASP A 8 -5.56 36.76 17.48
N TYR A 9 -6.54 36.10 16.86
CA TYR A 9 -6.58 35.94 15.40
C TYR A 9 -6.75 37.28 14.67
N LYS A 10 -5.66 37.74 14.03
CA LYS A 10 -5.67 38.89 13.14
C LYS A 10 -5.58 38.44 11.67
N PRO A 11 -6.56 38.77 10.81
CA PRO A 11 -6.56 38.38 9.39
C PRO A 11 -5.34 38.85 8.60
N SER A 12 -4.67 39.92 9.05
CA SER A 12 -3.57 40.58 8.33
C SER A 12 -2.16 40.17 8.78
N GLU A 13 -2.00 39.49 9.92
CA GLU A 13 -0.67 39.18 10.51
C GLU A 13 -0.31 37.67 10.48
N ASN A 14 -1.29 36.77 10.32
CA ASN A 14 -1.05 35.33 10.30
C ASN A 14 -1.00 34.79 8.85
N THR A 15 0.17 34.86 8.21
CA THR A 15 0.42 34.34 6.85
C THR A 15 0.64 32.83 6.78
N LYS A 16 0.51 32.11 7.92
CA LYS A 16 0.53 30.65 7.99
C LYS A 16 -0.91 30.16 8.23
N ASN A 17 -1.41 29.29 7.34
CA ASN A 17 -2.74 28.67 7.44
C ASN A 17 -2.78 27.62 8.57
N ASP A 18 -2.64 28.10 9.79
CA ASP A 18 -2.72 27.31 11.00
C ASP A 18 -4.19 26.86 11.21
N ILE A 19 -4.44 25.55 11.22
CA ILE A 19 -5.79 24.97 11.35
C ILE A 19 -6.11 24.83 12.84
N TYR A 20 -7.13 25.54 13.31
CA TYR A 20 -7.58 25.51 14.70
C TYR A 20 -8.94 24.83 14.82
N GLY A 21 -9.06 23.77 15.62
CA GLY A 21 -10.35 23.14 15.86
C GLY A 21 -10.27 21.77 16.51
N VAL A 22 -11.43 21.11 16.60
CA VAL A 22 -11.54 19.72 17.06
C VAL A 22 -11.84 18.88 15.82
N LEU A 23 -10.91 18.01 15.44
CA LEU A 23 -10.79 17.43 14.08
C LEU A 23 -12.10 16.90 13.48
N PRO A 24 -12.94 16.12 14.17
CA PRO A 24 -14.20 15.63 13.59
C PRO A 24 -15.18 16.70 13.12
N TYR A 25 -15.11 17.89 13.72
CA TYR A 25 -16.00 19.01 13.42
C TYR A 25 -15.48 19.91 12.30
N ILE A 26 -14.22 19.73 11.86
CA ILE A 26 -13.59 20.58 10.87
C ILE A 26 -14.00 20.10 9.47
N ALA A 27 -14.48 21.02 8.63
CA ALA A 27 -14.87 20.73 7.26
C ALA A 27 -13.66 20.32 6.39
N PRO A 28 -13.84 19.44 5.39
CA PRO A 28 -12.73 18.87 4.62
C PRO A 28 -11.92 19.92 3.84
N GLU A 29 -12.53 21.00 3.40
CA GLU A 29 -11.84 22.11 2.75
C GLU A 29 -10.92 22.88 3.71
N ILE A 30 -11.32 22.99 4.98
CA ILE A 30 -10.52 23.63 6.03
C ILE A 30 -9.35 22.75 6.44
N LEU A 31 -9.54 21.42 6.47
CA LEU A 31 -8.46 20.45 6.68
C LEU A 31 -7.37 20.55 5.59
N ARG A 32 -7.74 20.99 4.37
CA ARG A 32 -6.80 21.30 3.26
C ARG A 32 -6.16 22.69 3.35
N GLY A 33 -6.40 23.43 4.44
CA GLY A 33 -5.84 24.75 4.66
C GLY A 33 -6.58 25.87 3.93
N GLN A 34 -7.85 25.67 3.52
CA GLN A 34 -8.70 26.79 3.08
C GLN A 34 -9.20 27.61 4.28
N SER A 35 -9.63 28.85 4.00
CA SER A 35 -10.16 29.74 5.03
C SER A 35 -11.56 29.30 5.51
N TYR A 36 -11.82 29.48 6.80
CA TYR A 36 -13.14 29.28 7.40
C TYR A 36 -14.23 30.11 6.71
N THR A 37 -15.38 29.50 6.43
CA THR A 37 -16.53 30.12 5.76
C THR A 37 -17.83 29.80 6.49
N LYS A 38 -18.91 30.52 6.17
CA LYS A 38 -20.26 30.17 6.67
C LYS A 38 -20.63 28.71 6.34
N ALA A 39 -20.20 28.20 5.18
CA ALA A 39 -20.45 26.81 4.79
C ALA A 39 -19.64 25.79 5.62
N SER A 40 -18.45 26.16 6.12
CA SER A 40 -17.71 25.30 7.07
C SER A 40 -18.41 25.25 8.43
N ASP A 41 -19.03 26.35 8.87
CA ASP A 41 -19.81 26.36 10.11
C ASP A 41 -21.04 25.44 10.01
N ILE A 42 -21.70 25.40 8.84
CA ILE A 42 -22.82 24.47 8.55
C ILE A 42 -22.37 23.01 8.61
N TYR A 43 -21.16 22.70 8.13
CA TYR A 43 -20.60 21.36 8.25
C TYR A 43 -20.40 20.98 9.72
N SER A 44 -19.77 21.86 10.52
CA SER A 44 -19.61 21.64 11.96
C SER A 44 -20.96 21.46 12.66
N PHE A 45 -21.98 22.23 12.26
CA PHE A 45 -23.34 22.08 12.76
C PHE A 45 -23.96 20.72 12.41
N GLY A 46 -23.71 20.19 11.20
CA GLY A 46 -24.13 18.83 10.82
C GLY A 46 -23.54 17.74 11.72
N ILE A 47 -22.27 17.89 12.14
CA ILE A 47 -21.62 16.97 13.09
C ILE A 47 -22.23 17.09 14.49
N VAL A 48 -22.57 18.32 14.92
CA VAL A 48 -23.29 18.55 16.19
C VAL A 48 -24.68 17.93 16.17
N MET A 49 -25.43 18.08 15.07
CA MET A 49 -26.74 17.43 14.92
C MET A 49 -26.61 15.91 15.06
N TYR A 50 -25.60 15.31 14.41
CA TYR A 50 -25.31 13.89 14.56
C TYR A 50 -25.00 13.50 16.02
N GLU A 51 -24.14 14.25 16.71
CA GLU A 51 -23.75 13.97 18.10
C GLU A 51 -24.96 14.06 19.06
N VAL A 52 -25.80 15.08 18.90
CA VAL A 52 -27.03 15.27 19.70
C VAL A 52 -28.01 14.12 19.52
N ILE A 53 -28.20 13.64 18.29
CA ILE A 53 -29.16 12.56 17.98
C ILE A 53 -28.61 11.20 18.39
N SER A 54 -27.32 10.95 18.13
CA SER A 54 -26.69 9.65 18.43
C SER A 54 -26.35 9.49 19.91
N GLY A 55 -26.14 10.59 20.64
CA GLY A 55 -25.54 10.58 21.98
C GLY A 55 -24.08 10.12 21.99
N LEU A 56 -23.46 9.96 20.82
CA LEU A 56 -22.13 9.42 20.64
C LEU A 56 -21.18 10.45 20.04
N SER A 57 -19.94 10.40 20.50
CA SER A 57 -18.81 11.12 19.91
C SER A 57 -18.68 10.78 18.40
N PRO A 58 -18.55 11.78 17.51
CA PRO A 58 -18.28 11.55 16.10
C PRO A 58 -17.04 10.67 15.87
N TYR A 59 -17.20 9.59 15.10
CA TYR A 59 -16.14 8.61 14.81
C TYR A 59 -15.55 7.94 16.08
N HIS A 60 -16.37 7.65 17.09
CA HIS A 60 -15.97 7.05 18.37
C HIS A 60 -15.18 5.73 18.27
N ASP A 61 -15.30 5.03 17.15
CA ASP A 61 -14.65 3.77 16.79
C ASP A 61 -13.29 3.96 16.09
N LEU A 62 -12.93 5.18 15.70
CA LEU A 62 -11.72 5.49 14.94
C LEU A 62 -10.72 6.35 15.74
N ILE A 63 -9.44 6.21 15.40
CA ILE A 63 -8.37 7.02 15.97
C ILE A 63 -8.41 8.43 15.36
N ASN A 64 -8.29 9.45 16.20
CA ASN A 64 -8.26 10.85 15.79
C ASN A 64 -6.87 11.26 15.27
N ASP A 65 -6.48 10.77 14.09
CA ASP A 65 -5.17 11.00 13.46
C ASP A 65 -5.28 11.43 11.97
N GLY A 66 -4.15 11.54 11.28
CA GLY A 66 -4.11 11.90 9.86
C GLY A 66 -4.80 10.90 8.92
N TYR A 67 -5.04 9.65 9.37
CA TYR A 67 -5.80 8.67 8.61
C TYR A 67 -7.29 9.04 8.61
N LEU A 68 -7.86 9.43 9.76
CA LEU A 68 -9.24 9.93 9.83
C LEU A 68 -9.44 11.16 8.93
N VAL A 69 -8.48 12.10 8.94
CA VAL A 69 -8.50 13.29 8.06
C VAL A 69 -8.57 12.89 6.58
N THR A 70 -7.73 11.95 6.16
CA THR A 70 -7.70 11.46 4.78
C THR A 70 -9.04 10.81 4.41
N LYS A 71 -9.63 10.03 5.31
CA LYS A 71 -10.94 9.39 5.08
C LYS A 71 -12.08 10.40 5.00
N ILE A 72 -12.09 11.44 5.83
CA ILE A 72 -13.08 12.53 5.77
C ILE A 72 -13.03 13.22 4.40
N CYS A 73 -11.83 13.52 3.89
CA CYS A 73 -11.65 14.07 2.54
C CYS A 73 -12.13 13.11 1.44
N LEU A 74 -11.95 11.79 1.63
CA LEU A 74 -12.43 10.77 0.69
C LEU A 74 -13.93 10.42 0.84
N GLY A 75 -14.67 11.14 1.68
CA GLY A 75 -16.12 11.02 1.79
C GLY A 75 -16.63 10.27 3.01
N LEU A 76 -15.77 9.91 3.98
CA LEU A 76 -16.21 9.30 5.23
C LEU A 76 -17.09 10.26 6.03
N ARG A 77 -18.22 9.77 6.58
CA ARG A 77 -19.12 10.51 7.48
C ARG A 77 -19.54 9.66 8.69
N PRO A 78 -20.02 10.27 9.80
CA PRO A 78 -20.45 9.55 11.01
C PRO A 78 -21.73 8.73 10.79
N ARG A 79 -21.95 7.62 11.53
CA ARG A 79 -23.07 6.68 11.28
C ARG A 79 -24.02 6.50 12.46
N PHE A 80 -25.31 6.36 12.18
CA PHE A 80 -26.34 6.03 13.18
C PHE A 80 -26.51 4.51 13.32
N ASN A 81 -25.46 3.80 13.70
CA ASN A 81 -25.44 2.33 13.73
C ASN A 81 -26.45 1.70 14.74
N THR A 82 -26.88 2.45 15.74
CA THR A 82 -27.60 1.92 16.92
C THR A 82 -28.97 2.55 17.16
N ILE A 83 -29.31 3.62 16.44
CA ILE A 83 -30.54 4.40 16.65
C ILE A 83 -31.22 4.60 15.30
N LYS A 84 -32.52 4.32 15.23
CA LYS A 84 -33.33 4.66 14.05
C LYS A 84 -33.58 6.16 14.05
N VAL A 85 -33.15 6.83 12.99
CA VAL A 85 -33.33 8.28 12.80
C VAL A 85 -34.26 8.51 11.63
N SER A 86 -35.15 9.51 11.74
CA SER A 86 -36.05 9.90 10.66
C SER A 86 -35.26 10.20 9.37
N PRO A 87 -35.67 9.66 8.21
CA PRO A 87 -35.05 9.95 6.90
C PRO A 87 -34.93 11.44 6.61
N PHE A 88 -35.88 12.25 7.09
CA PHE A 88 -35.83 13.71 6.95
C PHE A 88 -34.61 14.32 7.64
N ILE A 89 -34.34 13.88 8.88
CA ILE A 89 -33.22 14.36 9.69
C ILE A 89 -31.90 13.84 9.13
N VAL A 90 -31.85 12.57 8.69
CA VAL A 90 -30.68 12.00 8.00
C VAL A 90 -30.36 12.80 6.74
N HIS A 91 -31.37 13.11 5.91
CA HIS A 91 -31.20 13.90 4.70
C HIS A 91 -30.70 15.33 5.00
N LEU A 92 -31.22 15.98 6.04
CA LEU A 92 -30.76 17.30 6.45
C LEU A 92 -29.30 17.27 6.89
N ILE A 93 -28.89 16.29 7.70
CA ILE A 93 -27.48 16.13 8.12
C ILE A 93 -26.60 15.85 6.90
N LYS A 94 -27.03 15.01 5.96
CA LYS A 94 -26.28 14.75 4.71
C LYS A 94 -26.00 16.02 3.92
N ARG A 95 -27.00 16.90 3.78
CA ARG A 95 -26.83 18.19 3.11
C ARG A 95 -25.84 19.09 3.86
N CYS A 96 -25.87 19.11 5.19
CA CYS A 96 -24.89 19.86 5.99
C CYS A 96 -23.46 19.31 5.82
N LEU A 97 -23.31 17.99 5.67
CA LEU A 97 -22.02 17.30 5.57
C LEU A 97 -21.49 17.12 4.14
N ASP A 98 -22.08 17.77 3.14
CA ASP A 98 -21.64 17.65 1.73
C ASP A 98 -20.16 18.09 1.58
N ALA A 99 -19.36 17.30 0.85
CA ALA A 99 -17.96 17.61 0.57
C ALA A 99 -17.79 18.93 -0.22
N ASN A 100 -18.74 19.26 -1.09
CA ASN A 100 -18.77 20.54 -1.78
C ASN A 100 -19.48 21.59 -0.92
N SER A 101 -18.75 22.63 -0.51
CA SER A 101 -19.27 23.70 0.35
C SER A 101 -20.44 24.46 -0.27
N LEU A 102 -20.56 24.51 -1.60
CA LEU A 102 -21.65 25.18 -2.30
C LEU A 102 -22.99 24.42 -2.24
N ASN A 103 -22.95 23.11 -1.99
CA ASN A 103 -24.16 22.28 -1.89
C ASN A 103 -24.77 22.31 -0.48
N ARG A 104 -24.04 22.85 0.50
CA ARG A 104 -24.48 22.93 1.89
C ARG A 104 -25.55 24.00 2.04
N PRO A 105 -26.61 23.76 2.83
CA PRO A 105 -27.67 24.73 3.06
C PRO A 105 -27.17 25.92 3.86
N THR A 106 -27.87 27.05 3.75
CA THR A 106 -27.64 28.19 4.64
C THR A 106 -28.23 27.93 6.03
N ALA A 107 -27.76 28.67 7.05
CA ALA A 107 -28.31 28.55 8.40
C ALA A 107 -29.83 28.84 8.45
N ILE A 108 -30.32 29.73 7.58
CA ILE A 108 -31.75 30.04 7.44
C ILE A 108 -32.50 28.83 6.91
N GLU A 109 -32.01 28.19 5.85
CA GLU A 109 -32.63 26.98 5.29
C GLU A 109 -32.63 25.81 6.27
N VAL A 110 -31.55 25.61 7.04
CA VAL A 110 -31.47 24.58 8.08
C VAL A 110 -32.52 24.84 9.16
N ARG A 111 -32.63 26.09 9.64
CA ARG A 111 -33.64 26.50 10.63
C ARG A 111 -35.05 26.27 10.11
N ASP A 112 -35.32 26.69 8.88
CA ASP A 112 -36.66 26.58 8.28
C ASP A 112 -37.06 25.11 8.10
N LYS A 113 -36.12 24.25 7.67
CA LYS A 113 -36.35 22.80 7.59
C LYS A 113 -36.57 22.15 8.95
N LEU A 114 -35.83 22.56 9.99
CA LEU A 114 -36.06 22.08 11.35
C LEU A 114 -37.39 22.58 11.93
N TRP A 115 -37.83 23.78 11.56
CA TRP A 115 -39.15 24.29 11.92
C TRP A 115 -40.28 23.54 11.21
N GLU A 116 -40.17 23.31 9.90
CA GLU A 116 -41.10 22.49 9.11
C GLU A 116 -41.27 21.11 9.75
N PHE A 117 -40.16 20.46 10.11
CA PHE A 117 -40.17 19.17 10.82
C PHE A 117 -40.91 19.23 12.17
N LYS A 118 -40.77 20.33 12.92
CA LYS A 118 -41.43 20.52 14.21
C LYS A 118 -42.94 20.76 14.07
N PHE A 119 -43.40 21.40 13.00
CA PHE A 119 -44.81 21.79 12.82
C PHE A 119 -45.64 20.78 12.01
N ASP A 120 -45.10 20.18 10.94
CA ASP A 120 -45.88 19.30 10.05
C ASP A 120 -45.98 17.84 10.54
N ASN A 121 -45.02 17.36 11.35
CA ASN A 121 -44.95 15.97 11.78
C ASN A 121 -45.33 15.72 13.24
N SER A 122 -46.12 16.60 13.87
CA SER A 122 -46.50 16.47 15.29
C SER A 122 -47.00 15.07 15.69
N LEU A 123 -47.70 14.35 14.80
CA LEU A 123 -48.27 13.02 15.08
C LEU A 123 -47.29 11.86 14.80
N GLU A 124 -46.48 11.97 13.73
CA GLU A 124 -45.49 10.97 13.34
C GLU A 124 -44.25 11.04 14.26
N LEU A 125 -43.88 12.25 14.67
CA LEU A 125 -42.81 12.51 15.65
C LEU A 125 -43.19 11.99 17.04
N GLN A 126 -44.47 12.12 17.45
CA GLN A 126 -44.97 11.55 18.70
C GLN A 126 -44.90 10.02 18.69
N LYS A 127 -45.34 9.36 17.61
CA LYS A 127 -45.22 7.91 17.44
C LYS A 127 -43.78 7.42 17.43
N GLN A 128 -42.87 8.14 16.77
CA GLN A 128 -41.45 7.79 16.73
C GLN A 128 -40.76 8.02 18.08
N ILE A 129 -41.12 9.07 18.83
CA ILE A 129 -40.62 9.29 20.19
C ILE A 129 -41.11 8.19 21.15
N GLU A 130 -42.36 7.73 21.01
CA GLU A 130 -42.89 6.58 21.76
C GLU A 130 -42.16 5.27 21.40
N GLU A 131 -41.94 4.96 20.12
CA GLU A 131 -41.19 3.78 19.69
C GLU A 131 -39.69 3.82 20.10
N ILE A 132 -39.09 5.00 20.16
CA ILE A 132 -37.70 5.21 20.64
C ILE A 132 -37.63 5.01 22.15
N ASN A 133 -38.65 5.42 22.92
CA ASN A 133 -38.68 5.23 24.37
C ASN A 133 -38.98 3.77 24.76
N ASP A 134 -39.77 3.04 23.98
CA ASP A 134 -40.08 1.62 24.24
C ASP A 134 -38.94 0.65 23.90
N ASN A 135 -38.02 1.03 23.00
CA ASN A 135 -36.91 0.18 22.55
C ASN A 135 -35.53 0.54 23.15
N ASN A 136 -35.40 1.68 23.83
CA ASN A 136 -34.14 2.09 24.45
C ASN A 136 -34.11 1.73 25.93
N THR A 137 -33.57 0.55 26.27
CA THR A 137 -32.95 0.37 27.58
C THR A 137 -31.88 1.46 27.79
N PRO A 138 -31.85 2.15 28.94
CA PRO A 138 -30.87 3.20 29.18
C PRO A 138 -29.45 2.65 28.98
N LEU A 139 -28.71 3.23 28.02
CA LEU A 139 -27.36 2.80 27.66
C LEU A 139 -26.44 2.91 28.88
N THR A 140 -26.14 1.78 29.51
CA THR A 140 -24.99 1.65 30.41
C THR A 140 -23.70 1.76 29.60
N SER A 141 -22.72 2.51 30.10
CA SER A 141 -21.46 2.89 29.42
C SER A 141 -20.50 1.75 29.03
N SER A 142 -20.94 0.48 29.08
CA SER A 142 -20.08 -0.70 29.02
C SER A 142 -20.20 -1.53 27.72
N SER A 143 -21.01 -1.13 26.74
CA SER A 143 -21.26 -1.94 25.53
C SER A 143 -20.71 -1.40 24.22
N TYR A 144 -20.08 -0.22 24.19
CA TYR A 144 -19.49 0.34 22.96
C TYR A 144 -17.95 0.26 22.96
N ARG A 145 -17.37 -0.17 21.83
CA ARG A 145 -15.91 -0.10 21.59
C ARG A 145 -15.53 1.37 21.36
N MET A 146 -15.33 2.12 22.45
CA MET A 146 -14.70 3.45 22.37
C MET A 146 -13.20 3.25 22.21
N HIS A 147 -12.61 3.80 21.14
CA HIS A 147 -11.15 3.77 21.04
C HIS A 147 -10.55 4.65 22.15
N SER A 148 -9.54 4.17 22.90
CA SER A 148 -8.96 4.88 24.05
C SER A 148 -8.37 6.26 23.71
N LYS A 149 -8.06 6.50 22.44
CA LYS A 149 -7.60 7.77 21.85
C LYS A 149 -8.67 8.56 21.06
N ALA A 150 -9.95 8.17 21.15
CA ALA A 150 -11.06 8.94 20.57
C ALA A 150 -11.50 10.13 21.46
N ASN A 151 -10.92 10.27 22.66
CA ASN A 151 -11.23 11.35 23.59
C ASN A 151 -10.68 12.70 23.12
N TYR A 152 -11.55 13.71 23.06
CA TYR A 152 -11.21 15.05 22.59
C TYR A 152 -10.50 15.86 23.69
N THR A 153 -9.18 15.85 23.71
CA THR A 153 -8.40 16.77 24.56
C THR A 153 -8.12 18.07 23.82
N GLY A 154 -9.04 19.03 23.91
CA GLY A 154 -8.83 20.44 23.54
C GLY A 154 -8.68 20.76 22.04
N SER A 155 -8.82 22.05 21.70
CA SER A 155 -8.51 22.56 20.36
C SER A 155 -7.00 22.57 20.14
N SER A 156 -6.51 21.75 19.21
CA SER A 156 -5.09 21.68 18.88
C SER A 156 -4.80 22.40 17.56
N LEU A 157 -3.57 22.91 17.43
CA LEU A 157 -3.04 23.35 16.14
C LEU A 157 -2.80 22.12 15.27
N LEU A 158 -3.49 22.02 14.14
CA LEU A 158 -3.39 20.91 13.20
C LEU A 158 -2.62 21.33 11.94
N SER A 159 -1.78 20.44 11.43
CA SER A 159 -1.03 20.65 10.19
C SER A 159 -1.01 19.35 9.38
N PHE A 160 -1.58 19.37 8.18
CA PHE A 160 -1.64 18.23 7.26
C PHE A 160 -1.18 18.66 5.87
N ASN A 161 -0.25 17.91 5.28
CA ASN A 161 0.25 18.16 3.92
C ASN A 161 -0.31 17.10 2.95
N ASN A 162 -0.55 17.49 1.69
CA ASN A 162 -0.92 16.58 0.59
C ASN A 162 -2.21 15.76 0.77
N LEU A 163 -3.27 16.36 1.32
CA LEU A 163 -4.59 15.72 1.41
C LEU A 163 -5.31 15.65 0.04
N PRO A 164 -6.09 14.57 -0.24
CA PRO A 164 -6.84 14.43 -1.47
C PRO A 164 -7.98 15.46 -1.59
N GLU A 165 -8.50 15.65 -2.80
CA GLU A 165 -9.64 16.54 -3.02
C GLU A 165 -10.91 16.01 -2.32
N PRO A 166 -11.68 16.87 -1.61
CA PRO A 166 -12.90 16.45 -0.94
C PRO A 166 -13.92 15.94 -1.94
N LYS A 167 -14.44 14.73 -1.71
CA LYS A 167 -15.56 14.17 -2.47
C LYS A 167 -16.55 13.45 -1.56
N ASN A 168 -17.81 13.39 -1.98
CA ASN A 168 -18.80 12.50 -1.36
C ASN A 168 -18.58 11.06 -1.85
N SER A 169 -19.15 10.07 -1.17
CA SER A 169 -19.26 8.71 -1.73
C SER A 169 -20.25 8.68 -2.90
N ASP A 170 -20.05 7.80 -3.88
CA ASP A 170 -20.87 7.88 -5.09
C ASP A 170 -22.36 7.55 -4.85
N ASN A 171 -22.69 6.89 -3.73
CA ASN A 171 -24.06 6.57 -3.30
C ASN A 171 -24.60 7.51 -2.21
N TYR A 172 -23.96 8.66 -1.96
CA TYR A 172 -24.22 9.50 -0.78
C TYR A 172 -25.70 9.87 -0.57
N TYR A 173 -26.43 10.13 -1.66
CA TYR A 173 -27.85 10.50 -1.64
C TYR A 173 -28.83 9.32 -1.87
N ASP A 174 -28.33 8.11 -2.16
CA ASP A 174 -29.17 6.98 -2.61
C ASP A 174 -29.76 6.14 -1.46
N GLN A 175 -29.23 6.25 -0.24
CA GLN A 175 -29.75 5.52 0.94
C GLN A 175 -30.33 6.50 1.98
N ASN A 176 -31.52 6.19 2.49
CA ASN A 176 -32.23 7.08 3.42
C ASN A 176 -32.03 6.72 4.90
N ASP A 177 -31.42 5.57 5.18
CA ASP A 177 -31.42 4.98 6.53
C ASP A 177 -30.15 5.27 7.35
N ASP A 178 -29.06 5.72 6.70
CA ASP A 178 -27.81 6.09 7.39
C ASP A 178 -26.97 7.09 6.56
N ILE A 179 -26.04 7.77 7.23
CA ILE A 179 -25.04 8.66 6.61
C ILE A 179 -23.84 7.78 6.18
N ILE A 180 -24.05 7.04 5.09
CA ILE A 180 -23.18 6.02 4.48
C ILE A 180 -21.67 6.36 4.52
N THR A 181 -20.80 5.35 4.72
CA THR A 181 -19.64 5.10 3.82
C THR A 181 -18.87 3.79 4.05
N MET A 182 -18.81 2.90 3.05
CA MET A 182 -17.63 2.14 2.52
C MET A 182 -18.10 0.91 1.72
N ASN A 183 -17.88 0.92 0.40
CA ASN A 183 -17.74 -0.26 -0.47
C ASN A 183 -16.97 0.08 -1.77
N PHE A 184 -16.04 1.03 -1.66
CA PHE A 184 -15.45 1.69 -2.82
C PHE A 184 -14.08 1.12 -3.19
N SER A 185 -14.11 0.06 -3.98
CA SER A 185 -13.03 -0.26 -4.92
C SER A 185 -13.50 -1.21 -6.02
N ALA A 186 -14.37 -2.16 -5.70
CA ALA A 186 -14.85 -3.17 -6.66
C ALA A 186 -16.15 -2.77 -7.37
N CYS A 187 -17.14 -2.24 -6.64
CA CYS A 187 -18.45 -1.86 -7.20
C CYS A 187 -18.34 -0.68 -8.16
N GLU A 188 -17.57 0.35 -7.80
CA GLU A 188 -17.35 1.53 -8.63
C GLU A 188 -16.62 1.21 -9.95
N LYS A 189 -15.66 0.28 -9.92
CA LYS A 189 -14.98 -0.21 -11.14
C LYS A 189 -15.93 -0.99 -12.05
N ALA A 190 -16.92 -1.68 -11.48
CA ALA A 190 -17.95 -2.40 -12.25
C ALA A 190 -19.02 -1.45 -12.82
N GLN A 191 -19.43 -0.44 -12.07
CA GLN A 191 -20.36 0.60 -12.52
C GLN A 191 -19.75 1.50 -13.62
N LYS A 192 -18.50 1.95 -13.46
CA LYS A 192 -17.77 2.72 -14.50
C LYS A 192 -17.53 1.95 -15.79
N LYS A 193 -17.47 0.61 -15.74
CA LYS A 193 -17.31 -0.26 -16.92
C LYS A 193 -18.66 -0.74 -17.51
N GLY A 194 -19.80 -0.36 -16.92
CA GLY A 194 -21.13 -0.80 -17.38
C GLY A 194 -21.44 -2.28 -17.12
N THR A 195 -20.70 -2.95 -16.22
CA THR A 195 -20.83 -4.39 -15.96
C THR A 195 -21.63 -4.72 -14.70
N TYR A 196 -22.15 -3.73 -13.99
CA TYR A 196 -22.88 -3.90 -12.73
C TYR A 196 -24.24 -4.61 -12.93
N GLU A 197 -25.00 -4.22 -13.94
CA GLU A 197 -26.34 -4.77 -14.22
C GLU A 197 -26.32 -6.21 -14.75
N LEU A 198 -25.16 -6.71 -15.18
CA LEU A 198 -24.99 -8.07 -15.69
C LEU A 198 -25.03 -9.15 -14.59
N TYR A 199 -24.88 -8.79 -13.30
CA TYR A 199 -24.73 -9.76 -12.20
C TYR A 199 -25.53 -9.41 -10.95
N ALA A 200 -26.82 -9.07 -11.13
CA ALA A 200 -27.76 -8.65 -10.09
C ALA A 200 -27.96 -9.65 -8.92
N TYR A 201 -27.43 -10.88 -9.01
CA TYR A 201 -27.54 -11.91 -7.97
C TYR A 201 -26.40 -11.91 -6.93
N LEU A 202 -25.37 -11.06 -7.07
CA LEU A 202 -24.26 -10.98 -6.11
C LEU A 202 -24.58 -9.96 -5.00
N ARG A 203 -24.79 -10.42 -3.77
CA ARG A 203 -25.01 -9.57 -2.58
C ARG A 203 -23.70 -9.35 -1.80
N ILE A 204 -23.61 -8.23 -1.08
CA ILE A 204 -22.49 -7.91 -0.18
C ILE A 204 -22.36 -9.04 0.86
N GLY A 205 -21.16 -9.61 1.00
CA GLY A 205 -20.87 -10.73 1.91
C GLY A 205 -20.86 -12.13 1.26
N GLN A 206 -21.05 -12.26 -0.06
CA GLN A 206 -20.94 -13.55 -0.77
C GLN A 206 -19.62 -13.70 -1.56
N GLN A 207 -19.14 -14.95 -1.67
CA GLN A 207 -17.85 -15.28 -2.30
C GLN A 207 -17.90 -15.09 -3.83
N LEU A 208 -16.98 -14.30 -4.37
CA LEU A 208 -16.82 -14.04 -5.80
C LEU A 208 -16.22 -15.23 -6.54
N CYS A 209 -16.80 -15.64 -7.67
CA CYS A 209 -16.19 -16.68 -8.50
C CYS A 209 -15.06 -16.10 -9.40
N HIS A 210 -14.12 -16.97 -9.77
CA HIS A 210 -12.88 -16.64 -10.50
C HIS A 210 -13.08 -15.72 -11.72
N THR A 211 -14.11 -15.96 -12.53
CA THR A 211 -14.34 -15.21 -13.78
C THR A 211 -14.68 -13.74 -13.49
N HIS A 212 -15.42 -13.49 -12.41
CA HIS A 212 -15.77 -12.14 -11.97
C HIS A 212 -14.59 -11.44 -11.32
N TYR A 213 -13.84 -12.15 -10.47
CA TYR A 213 -12.60 -11.63 -9.90
C TYR A 213 -11.59 -11.20 -10.98
N MET A 214 -11.41 -12.01 -12.04
CA MET A 214 -10.51 -11.67 -13.16
C MET A 214 -10.94 -10.44 -13.95
N SER A 215 -12.25 -10.23 -14.14
CA SER A 215 -12.78 -9.04 -14.86
C SER A 215 -12.55 -7.72 -14.11
N ILE A 216 -12.34 -7.80 -12.79
CA ILE A 216 -12.12 -6.66 -11.90
C ILE A 216 -10.61 -6.32 -11.80
N VAL A 217 -9.73 -7.33 -11.86
CA VAL A 217 -8.30 -7.21 -11.53
C VAL A 217 -7.37 -7.06 -12.73
N GLU A 218 -7.69 -7.63 -13.91
CA GLU A 218 -6.84 -7.45 -15.11
C GLU A 218 -7.30 -6.24 -15.95
N CYS A 219 -6.36 -5.36 -16.32
CA CYS A 219 -6.55 -4.43 -17.44
C CYS A 219 -6.52 -5.22 -18.74
N ASP A 220 -7.60 -5.14 -19.52
CA ASP A 220 -7.69 -5.77 -20.84
C ASP A 220 -6.65 -5.13 -21.78
N ARG A 221 -5.54 -5.85 -22.04
CA ARG A 221 -4.43 -5.38 -22.87
C ARG A 221 -4.79 -5.31 -24.37
N ASN A 222 -6.01 -5.69 -24.77
CA ASN A 222 -6.40 -5.83 -26.16
C ASN A 222 -7.41 -4.80 -26.68
N GLN A 223 -7.77 -3.77 -25.91
CA GLN A 223 -8.54 -2.65 -26.48
C GLN A 223 -7.61 -1.62 -27.13
N LYS A 224 -7.38 -1.77 -28.44
CA LYS A 224 -6.99 -0.65 -29.29
C LYS A 224 -8.06 0.45 -29.14
N PRO A 225 -7.69 1.74 -28.96
CA PRO A 225 -8.67 2.79 -28.89
C PRO A 225 -9.46 2.84 -30.21
N LYS A 226 -10.79 2.72 -30.11
CA LYS A 226 -11.71 2.93 -31.23
C LYS A 226 -11.51 4.34 -31.75
N THR A 227 -11.11 4.43 -33.02
CA THR A 227 -11.16 5.65 -33.83
C THR A 227 -12.60 6.19 -33.79
N LEU A 228 -12.76 7.41 -33.28
CA LEU A 228 -14.01 8.16 -33.44
C LEU A 228 -14.15 8.48 -34.93
N LEU A 229 -15.19 7.93 -35.56
CA LEU A 229 -15.62 8.34 -36.89
C LEU A 229 -16.14 9.79 -36.82
N PRO A 230 -15.91 10.63 -37.85
CA PRO A 230 -16.41 12.00 -37.86
C PRO A 230 -17.93 12.00 -38.00
N MET A 231 -18.63 12.76 -37.17
CA MET A 231 -20.01 13.15 -37.42
C MET A 231 -20.01 14.18 -38.55
N GLU A 232 -20.83 13.90 -39.58
CA GLU A 232 -21.19 14.84 -40.64
C GLU A 232 -21.91 16.04 -40.01
N ILE A 233 -21.47 17.25 -40.36
CA ILE A 233 -22.18 18.50 -40.08
C ILE A 233 -22.63 19.03 -41.43
N ASP A 234 -23.95 19.04 -41.62
CA ASP A 234 -24.61 19.71 -42.74
C ASP A 234 -24.38 21.22 -42.67
N ASN A 235 -24.04 21.77 -43.83
CA ASN A 235 -23.94 23.20 -44.06
C ASN A 235 -25.32 23.85 -44.00
N GLU A 236 -25.46 24.93 -43.23
CA GLU A 236 -26.26 26.07 -43.66
C GLU A 236 -25.68 27.37 -43.09
N SER A 237 -25.45 28.31 -44.01
CA SER A 237 -24.74 29.58 -43.86
C SER A 237 -25.65 30.70 -43.37
N ILE A 238 -25.23 31.48 -42.37
CA ILE A 238 -25.61 32.90 -42.24
C ILE A 238 -24.40 33.70 -41.76
N ILE A 239 -24.02 34.70 -42.57
CA ILE A 239 -22.98 35.71 -42.32
C ILE A 239 -23.58 36.84 -41.48
N ILE A 240 -22.96 37.19 -40.35
CA ILE A 240 -22.99 38.54 -39.80
C ILE A 240 -21.60 38.85 -39.22
N ASP A 241 -20.93 39.84 -39.80
CA ASP A 241 -19.67 40.43 -39.35
C ASP A 241 -19.86 41.27 -38.08
N GLU A 242 -18.99 41.13 -37.08
CA GLU A 242 -18.53 42.19 -36.16
C GLU A 242 -17.36 41.71 -35.24
N PRO A 243 -16.57 42.59 -34.59
CA PRO A 243 -15.11 42.70 -34.77
C PRO A 243 -14.23 41.92 -33.77
N ILE A 244 -12.95 41.81 -34.16
CA ILE A 244 -11.86 41.05 -33.54
C ILE A 244 -11.37 41.68 -32.22
N GLU A 245 -11.46 40.93 -31.12
CA GLU A 245 -10.59 41.08 -29.95
C GLU A 245 -9.47 40.01 -29.94
N PRO A 246 -8.27 40.28 -29.40
CA PRO A 246 -7.17 39.33 -29.40
C PRO A 246 -7.47 38.15 -28.47
N LYS A 247 -7.68 36.96 -29.06
CA LYS A 247 -7.85 35.70 -28.34
C LYS A 247 -6.60 35.41 -27.48
N ASN A 248 -6.74 35.48 -26.16
CA ASN A 248 -5.72 34.96 -25.24
C ASN A 248 -5.81 33.43 -25.22
N TYR A 249 -4.80 32.77 -25.78
CA TYR A 249 -4.70 31.31 -25.78
C TYR A 249 -4.36 30.80 -24.38
N THR A 250 -5.06 29.74 -23.97
CA THR A 250 -4.75 29.03 -22.73
C THR A 250 -3.42 28.29 -22.85
N PHE A 251 -2.77 28.04 -21.71
CA PHE A 251 -1.50 27.31 -21.67
C PHE A 251 -1.60 25.92 -22.32
N ALA A 252 -2.72 25.21 -22.15
CA ALA A 252 -2.95 23.90 -22.77
C ALA A 252 -3.01 23.96 -24.31
N GLU A 253 -3.60 25.03 -24.86
CA GLU A 253 -3.63 25.27 -26.30
C GLU A 253 -2.23 25.59 -26.83
N GLN A 254 -1.44 26.38 -26.09
CA GLN A 254 -0.04 26.67 -26.44
C GLN A 254 0.84 25.40 -26.42
N ILE A 255 0.65 24.50 -25.44
CA ILE A 255 1.36 23.20 -25.41
C ILE A 255 0.96 22.31 -26.59
N THR A 256 -0.32 22.31 -26.96
CA THR A 256 -0.82 21.56 -28.13
C THR A 256 -0.19 22.09 -29.42
N MET A 257 -0.09 23.41 -29.55
CA MET A 257 0.57 24.08 -30.68
C MET A 257 2.08 23.78 -30.72
N LEU A 258 2.77 23.83 -29.58
CA LEU A 258 4.19 23.47 -29.48
C LEU A 258 4.43 22.03 -29.92
N THR A 259 3.57 21.11 -29.49
CA THR A 259 3.68 19.68 -29.83
C THR A 259 3.56 19.45 -31.34
N LYS A 260 2.64 20.16 -32.01
CA LYS A 260 2.51 20.11 -33.49
C LYS A 260 3.76 20.64 -34.20
N VAL A 261 4.26 21.80 -33.78
CA VAL A 261 5.48 22.40 -34.36
C VAL A 261 6.68 21.47 -34.21
N LEU A 262 6.87 20.85 -33.03
CA LEU A 262 7.96 19.90 -32.80
C LEU A 262 7.82 18.63 -33.65
N TYR A 263 6.60 18.16 -33.84
CA TYR A 263 6.32 17.00 -34.68
C TYR A 263 6.62 17.28 -36.16
N GLU A 264 6.28 18.46 -36.67
CA GLU A 264 6.57 18.87 -38.05
C GLU A 264 8.06 19.09 -38.31
N LYS A 265 8.80 19.60 -37.31
CA LYS A 265 10.25 19.82 -37.39
C LYS A 265 11.11 18.59 -37.09
N ARG A 266 10.50 17.41 -36.88
CA ARG A 266 11.22 16.17 -36.58
C ARG A 266 12.30 15.89 -37.63
N GLY A 267 13.55 15.82 -37.19
CA GLY A 267 14.72 15.55 -38.05
C GLY A 267 15.57 16.77 -38.42
N ASN A 268 15.09 18.00 -38.24
CA ASN A 268 15.84 19.23 -38.49
C ASN A 268 15.63 20.25 -37.35
N ILE A 269 15.73 19.74 -36.11
CA ILE A 269 15.53 20.52 -34.88
C ILE A 269 16.83 21.23 -34.54
N GLU A 270 16.75 22.56 -34.41
CA GLU A 270 17.85 23.39 -33.92
C GLU A 270 18.11 23.10 -32.43
N LEU A 271 19.37 23.00 -32.03
CA LEU A 271 19.77 22.65 -30.66
C LEU A 271 20.34 23.84 -29.90
N ASP A 272 20.73 24.92 -30.60
CA ASP A 272 21.05 26.19 -29.96
C ASP A 272 19.78 26.78 -29.32
N PRO A 273 19.77 27.10 -28.02
CA PRO A 273 18.58 27.55 -27.28
C PRO A 273 17.91 28.79 -27.87
N ILE A 274 18.71 29.77 -28.30
CA ILE A 274 18.20 31.06 -28.80
C ILE A 274 17.62 30.83 -30.20
N LEU A 275 18.35 30.11 -31.05
CA LEU A 275 17.89 29.78 -32.39
C LEU A 275 16.71 28.79 -32.37
N PHE A 276 16.63 27.91 -31.37
CA PHE A 276 15.52 26.99 -31.14
C PHE A 276 14.27 27.74 -30.71
N GLN A 277 14.36 28.64 -29.73
CA GLN A 277 13.25 29.52 -29.36
C GLN A 277 12.78 30.30 -30.59
N GLN A 278 13.69 30.92 -31.33
CA GLN A 278 13.37 31.63 -32.58
C GLN A 278 12.75 30.71 -33.63
N MET A 279 13.19 29.47 -33.76
CA MET A 279 12.64 28.49 -34.69
C MET A 279 11.18 28.16 -34.34
N ILE A 280 10.89 27.93 -33.06
CA ILE A 280 9.54 27.63 -32.56
C ILE A 280 8.62 28.85 -32.70
N GLU A 281 9.09 30.03 -32.31
CA GLU A 281 8.33 31.28 -32.41
C GLU A 281 8.10 31.73 -33.87
N ARG A 282 9.03 31.44 -34.79
CA ARG A 282 8.84 31.66 -36.23
C ARG A 282 7.87 30.66 -36.84
N ALA A 283 7.89 29.41 -36.38
CA ALA A 283 6.98 28.38 -36.88
C ALA A 283 5.53 28.61 -36.41
N ASN A 284 5.34 29.15 -35.20
CA ASN A 284 4.04 29.59 -34.74
C ASN A 284 4.16 30.85 -33.85
N PRO A 285 3.80 32.04 -34.37
CA PRO A 285 3.89 33.31 -33.63
C PRO A 285 3.10 33.35 -32.32
N HIS A 286 2.10 32.48 -32.15
CA HIS A 286 1.30 32.39 -30.92
C HIS A 286 2.04 31.72 -29.75
N LEU A 287 3.22 31.14 -30.00
CA LEU A 287 4.12 30.60 -28.97
C LEU A 287 5.11 31.64 -28.42
N LYS A 288 5.08 32.87 -28.94
CA LYS A 288 5.98 33.95 -28.51
C LYS A 288 5.75 34.30 -27.03
N GLY A 289 6.81 34.25 -26.24
CA GLY A 289 6.75 34.49 -24.79
C GLY A 289 6.26 33.30 -23.95
N LEU A 290 5.96 32.14 -24.56
CA LEU A 290 5.65 30.90 -23.83
C LEU A 290 6.83 30.46 -22.95
N PHE A 291 8.04 30.47 -23.52
CA PHE A 291 9.26 30.08 -22.79
C PHE A 291 9.55 31.05 -21.65
N ASP A 292 9.39 32.36 -21.85
CA ASP A 292 9.52 33.36 -20.79
C ASP A 292 8.47 33.18 -19.69
N SER A 293 7.25 32.80 -20.05
CA SER A 293 6.16 32.54 -19.10
C SER A 293 6.43 31.29 -18.28
N LEU A 294 6.98 30.24 -18.89
CA LEU A 294 7.41 29.04 -18.18
C LEU A 294 8.60 29.32 -17.24
N VAL A 295 9.58 30.10 -17.69
CA VAL A 295 10.73 30.51 -16.86
C VAL A 295 10.26 31.37 -15.69
N LYS A 296 9.34 32.31 -15.90
CA LYS A 296 8.72 33.12 -14.83
C LYS A 296 7.86 32.29 -13.88
N ALA A 297 7.17 31.25 -14.37
CA ALA A 297 6.41 30.33 -13.53
C ALA A 297 7.33 29.49 -12.62
N LEU A 298 8.51 29.13 -13.12
CA LEU A 298 9.53 28.40 -12.37
C LEU A 298 10.35 29.29 -11.43
N ILE A 299 10.59 30.57 -11.81
CA ILE A 299 11.35 31.55 -11.03
C ILE A 299 10.62 32.91 -11.02
N PRO A 300 9.62 33.12 -10.14
CA PRO A 300 8.97 34.42 -10.01
C PRO A 300 9.88 35.45 -9.34
N ASN A 301 9.99 36.66 -9.91
CA ASN A 301 10.90 37.73 -9.48
C ASN A 301 10.66 38.26 -8.05
N ASN A 302 9.56 37.89 -7.40
CA ASN A 302 9.08 38.50 -6.14
C ASN A 302 9.24 37.58 -4.90
N ARG A 303 10.08 36.53 -4.93
CA ARG A 303 10.12 35.50 -3.87
C ARG A 303 11.21 35.68 -2.79
N SER A 304 10.90 35.23 -1.57
CA SER A 304 11.79 35.13 -0.40
C SER A 304 12.95 34.15 -0.60
N GLU A 305 14.05 34.34 0.15
CA GLU A 305 15.28 33.52 0.06
C GLU A 305 15.06 32.00 0.22
N TYR A 306 14.15 31.59 1.11
CA TYR A 306 13.78 30.18 1.29
C TYR A 306 13.25 29.55 -0.01
N ASN A 307 12.39 30.26 -0.74
CA ASN A 307 11.82 29.77 -1.99
C ASN A 307 12.83 29.81 -3.16
N LYS A 308 13.86 30.68 -3.09
CA LYS A 308 14.97 30.65 -4.06
C LYS A 308 15.85 29.43 -3.87
N ILE A 309 16.06 28.99 -2.63
CA ILE A 309 16.77 27.74 -2.32
C ILE A 309 15.95 26.53 -2.81
N GLU A 310 14.63 26.54 -2.60
CA GLU A 310 13.73 25.48 -3.06
C GLU A 310 13.68 25.37 -4.60
N ALA A 311 13.60 26.51 -5.31
CA ALA A 311 13.65 26.56 -6.77
C ALA A 311 14.99 26.06 -7.33
N ARG A 312 16.12 26.35 -6.66
CA ARG A 312 17.45 25.82 -7.03
C ARG A 312 17.53 24.30 -6.86
N LYS A 313 16.86 23.72 -5.86
CA LYS A 313 16.76 22.26 -5.71
C LYS A 313 15.97 21.65 -6.87
N MET A 314 14.83 22.24 -7.23
CA MET A 314 13.99 21.77 -8.34
C MET A 314 14.74 21.79 -9.69
N ILE A 315 15.54 22.83 -9.95
CA ILE A 315 16.38 22.94 -11.17
C ILE A 315 17.44 21.82 -11.23
N LEU A 316 18.04 21.48 -10.09
CA LEU A 316 18.98 20.37 -9.99
C LEU A 316 18.29 19.01 -10.16
N GLU A 317 17.09 18.83 -9.58
CA GLU A 317 16.28 17.61 -9.71
C GLU A 317 15.88 17.33 -11.16
N VAL A 318 15.46 18.36 -11.90
CA VAL A 318 15.17 18.24 -13.34
C VAL A 318 16.43 17.80 -14.11
N GLY A 319 17.59 18.38 -13.79
CA GLY A 319 18.86 17.98 -14.39
C GLY A 319 19.27 16.53 -14.07
N LEU A 320 19.05 16.09 -12.82
CA LEU A 320 19.26 14.70 -12.40
C LEU A 320 18.32 13.74 -13.13
N TYR A 321 17.04 14.11 -13.27
CA TYR A 321 16.05 13.33 -14.00
C TYR A 321 16.42 13.20 -15.49
N LEU A 322 16.81 14.30 -16.14
CA LEU A 322 17.29 14.27 -17.53
C LEU A 322 18.52 13.38 -17.67
N SER A 323 19.50 13.47 -16.76
CA SER A 323 20.66 12.59 -16.77
C SER A 323 20.28 11.12 -16.56
N ALA A 324 19.36 10.80 -15.64
CA ALA A 324 18.91 9.43 -15.40
C ALA A 324 18.12 8.86 -16.60
N SER A 325 17.33 9.72 -17.24
CA SER A 325 16.59 9.43 -18.46
C SER A 325 17.49 9.27 -19.69
N GLY A 326 18.80 9.51 -19.56
CA GLY A 326 19.79 9.29 -20.61
C GLY A 326 19.88 10.42 -21.63
N ALA A 327 19.45 11.62 -21.25
CA ALA A 327 19.65 12.83 -22.05
C ALA A 327 21.16 13.06 -22.27
N THR A 328 21.51 13.56 -23.46
CA THR A 328 22.90 13.89 -23.78
C THR A 328 23.35 15.12 -22.98
N ARG A 329 24.67 15.30 -22.85
CA ARG A 329 25.25 16.52 -22.26
C ARG A 329 24.68 17.78 -22.93
N ALA A 330 24.65 17.79 -24.27
CA ALA A 330 24.09 18.89 -25.04
C ALA A 330 22.62 19.16 -24.67
N ALA A 331 21.77 18.13 -24.56
CA ALA A 331 20.38 18.31 -24.18
C ALA A 331 20.21 18.90 -22.77
N ILE A 332 21.03 18.47 -21.80
CA ILE A 332 20.98 19.02 -20.43
C ILE A 332 21.47 20.48 -20.41
N ASP A 333 22.52 20.79 -21.16
CA ASP A 333 23.07 22.16 -21.27
C ASP A 333 22.13 23.09 -22.05
N THR A 334 21.40 22.59 -23.06
CA THR A 334 20.31 23.31 -23.74
C THR A 334 19.19 23.64 -22.75
N MET A 335 18.71 22.66 -21.97
CA MET A 335 17.68 22.88 -20.95
C MET A 335 18.13 23.86 -19.86
N ASN A 336 19.42 23.86 -19.50
CA ASN A 336 20.00 24.86 -18.62
C ASN A 336 20.01 26.26 -19.22
N SER A 337 20.33 26.38 -20.50
CA SER A 337 20.37 27.67 -21.20
C SER A 337 18.98 28.31 -21.34
N ILE A 338 17.93 27.48 -21.40
CA ILE A 338 16.53 27.93 -21.35
C ILE A 338 16.08 28.20 -19.90
N GLY A 339 16.89 27.87 -18.88
CA GLY A 339 16.61 28.15 -17.46
C GLY A 339 15.84 27.06 -16.70
N PHE A 340 15.68 25.86 -17.28
CA PHE A 340 14.85 24.79 -16.71
C PHE A 340 15.62 23.69 -15.96
N SER A 341 16.93 23.59 -16.19
CA SER A 341 17.78 22.53 -15.62
C SER A 341 19.09 23.12 -15.12
N ALA A 342 19.76 22.45 -14.19
CA ALA A 342 21.16 22.73 -13.94
C ALA A 342 22.01 22.28 -15.14
N CYS A 343 23.15 22.94 -15.37
CA CYS A 343 24.09 22.50 -16.40
C CYS A 343 24.62 21.09 -16.08
N TYR A 344 25.03 20.38 -17.13
CA TYR A 344 25.50 19.00 -17.02
C TYR A 344 26.63 18.85 -16.01
N LEU A 345 27.55 19.83 -15.95
CA LEU A 345 28.68 19.80 -15.03
C LEU A 345 28.20 19.81 -13.57
N THR A 346 27.22 20.64 -13.23
CA THR A 346 26.62 20.71 -11.89
C THR A 346 25.93 19.41 -11.53
N VAL A 347 25.11 18.86 -12.44
CA VAL A 347 24.44 17.57 -12.24
C VAL A 347 25.46 16.45 -12.02
N ASN A 348 26.51 16.40 -12.84
CA ASN A 348 27.54 15.37 -12.76
C ASN A 348 28.40 15.50 -11.49
N ASN A 349 28.76 16.73 -11.11
CA ASN A 349 29.48 16.98 -9.85
C ASN A 349 28.62 16.59 -8.65
N PHE A 350 27.32 16.86 -8.67
CA PHE A 350 26.41 16.45 -7.61
C PHE A 350 26.28 14.92 -7.53
N LYS A 351 26.14 14.22 -8.67
CA LYS A 351 26.14 12.75 -8.72
C LYS A 351 27.44 12.17 -8.14
N ARG A 352 28.60 12.71 -8.53
CA ARG A 352 29.90 12.29 -7.98
C ARG A 352 30.00 12.56 -6.48
N LYS A 353 29.54 13.73 -6.03
CA LYS A 353 29.48 14.07 -4.61
C LYS A 353 28.62 13.07 -3.84
N LEU A 354 27.42 12.77 -4.31
CA LEU A 354 26.54 11.76 -3.71
C LEU A 354 27.20 10.38 -3.67
N ALA A 355 27.80 9.93 -4.78
CA ALA A 355 28.46 8.62 -4.85
C ALA A 355 29.65 8.53 -3.88
N ASN A 356 30.45 9.59 -3.75
CA ASN A 356 31.61 9.62 -2.86
C ASN A 356 31.20 9.76 -1.38
N GLU A 357 30.15 10.52 -1.08
CA GLU A 357 29.65 10.70 0.29
C GLU A 357 28.86 9.50 0.81
N HIS A 358 28.27 8.70 -0.08
CA HIS A 358 27.36 7.63 0.32
C HIS A 358 28.02 6.58 1.23
N PRO A 359 29.19 5.98 0.88
CA PRO A 359 29.88 5.04 1.78
C PRO A 359 30.23 5.65 3.14
N LEU A 360 30.63 6.92 3.17
CA LEU A 360 30.95 7.62 4.42
C LEU A 360 29.70 7.80 5.30
N LYS A 361 28.55 8.12 4.71
CA LYS A 361 27.27 8.24 5.43
C LYS A 361 26.82 6.89 6.01
N ILE A 362 26.99 5.80 5.26
CA ILE A 362 26.65 4.46 5.74
C ILE A 362 27.60 4.01 6.86
N ARG A 363 28.90 4.23 6.72
CA ARG A 363 29.89 3.97 7.78
C ARG A 363 29.56 4.71 9.06
N LYS A 364 29.27 6.02 8.95
CA LYS A 364 28.87 6.87 10.07
C LYS A 364 27.62 6.32 10.78
N PHE A 365 26.59 5.99 9.99
CA PHE A 365 25.33 5.43 10.50
C PHE A 365 25.56 4.13 11.30
N LEU A 366 26.30 3.18 10.75
CA LEU A 366 26.58 1.90 11.43
C LEU A 366 27.50 2.05 12.64
N SER A 367 28.40 3.05 12.65
CA SER A 367 29.27 3.32 13.80
C SER A 367 28.56 4.01 14.97
N GLU A 368 27.64 4.94 14.69
CA GLU A 368 26.95 5.73 15.73
C GLU A 368 25.85 4.93 16.45
N GLU A 369 25.30 3.90 15.79
CA GLU A 369 24.16 3.12 16.29
C GLU A 369 24.50 1.62 16.43
N ASN A 370 25.70 1.31 16.89
CA ASN A 370 26.22 -0.08 16.92
C ASN A 370 25.45 -1.02 17.89
N ASP A 371 24.70 -0.48 18.85
CA ASP A 371 24.03 -1.30 19.87
C ASP A 371 22.69 -1.90 19.44
N HIS A 372 22.26 -1.66 18.20
CA HIS A 372 20.99 -2.12 17.66
C HIS A 372 21.13 -3.33 16.73
N LEU A 373 20.04 -4.08 16.60
CA LEU A 373 19.94 -5.15 15.61
C LEU A 373 19.76 -4.58 14.21
N TYR A 374 20.57 -5.03 13.25
CA TYR A 374 20.45 -4.68 11.84
C TYR A 374 19.98 -5.87 11.02
N ILE A 375 18.90 -5.68 10.26
CA ILE A 375 18.41 -6.66 9.30
C ILE A 375 18.89 -6.25 7.91
N TYR A 376 19.50 -7.19 7.21
CA TYR A 376 19.94 -7.05 5.83
C TYR A 376 18.97 -7.77 4.91
N ASN A 377 18.78 -7.23 3.71
CA ASN A 377 18.14 -7.94 2.60
C ASN A 377 19.08 -7.89 1.40
N LEU A 378 19.38 -9.06 0.85
CA LEU A 378 20.20 -9.21 -0.35
C LEU A 378 19.39 -9.93 -1.41
N ASP A 379 19.03 -9.17 -2.43
CA ASP A 379 18.10 -9.62 -3.47
C ASP A 379 18.62 -9.25 -4.86
N ASP A 380 18.23 -10.02 -5.88
CA ASP A 380 18.57 -9.70 -7.27
C ASP A 380 17.50 -8.84 -7.93
N TYR A 381 17.96 -7.81 -8.62
CA TYR A 381 17.13 -7.06 -9.54
C TYR A 381 17.43 -7.55 -10.95
N HIS A 382 16.45 -8.22 -11.54
CA HIS A 382 16.53 -8.74 -12.90
C HIS A 382 16.13 -7.68 -13.95
N ASP A 383 16.47 -7.95 -15.21
CA ASP A 383 16.00 -7.21 -16.37
C ASP A 383 16.36 -5.72 -16.39
N ILE A 384 17.52 -5.37 -15.83
CA ILE A 384 18.09 -4.03 -16.02
C ILE A 384 18.64 -3.97 -17.44
N HIS A 385 17.84 -3.42 -18.35
CA HIS A 385 18.26 -3.14 -19.71
C HIS A 385 19.27 -1.99 -19.71
N GLU A 386 20.54 -2.30 -19.97
CA GLU A 386 21.54 -1.24 -20.18
C GLU A 386 21.24 -0.47 -21.47
N LYS A 387 21.39 0.86 -21.39
CA LYS A 387 21.27 1.74 -22.56
C LYS A 387 22.48 1.58 -23.47
N ARG A 388 22.33 0.81 -24.54
CA ARG A 388 23.01 1.08 -25.81
C ARG A 388 22.00 1.70 -26.77
N ARG A 389 22.38 2.76 -27.49
CA ARG A 389 21.61 3.16 -28.68
C ARG A 389 21.52 1.93 -29.59
N PRO A 390 20.33 1.51 -30.04
CA PRO A 390 20.22 0.45 -31.03
C PRO A 390 21.03 0.88 -32.25
N ASN A 391 22.05 0.10 -32.61
CA ASN A 391 22.58 0.12 -33.97
C ASN A 391 21.94 -1.07 -34.71
N THR A 392 21.98 -1.05 -36.03
CA THR A 392 21.29 -1.99 -36.93
C THR A 392 21.66 -3.47 -36.74
N VAL A 393 22.57 -3.81 -35.81
CA VAL A 393 23.16 -5.14 -35.67
C VAL A 393 23.29 -5.67 -34.24
N THR A 394 23.01 -4.90 -33.17
CA THR A 394 23.14 -5.42 -31.79
C THR A 394 21.97 -5.07 -30.87
N LEU A 395 21.43 -6.07 -30.18
CA LEU A 395 20.35 -5.96 -29.20
C LEU A 395 20.89 -5.52 -27.82
N SER A 396 20.02 -4.95 -26.98
CA SER A 396 20.35 -4.64 -25.58
C SER A 396 20.68 -5.91 -24.79
N THR A 397 21.74 -5.88 -23.99
CA THR A 397 22.08 -6.97 -23.06
C THR A 397 21.41 -6.74 -21.71
N VAL A 398 20.75 -7.77 -21.18
CA VAL A 398 20.20 -7.76 -19.82
C VAL A 398 21.34 -7.94 -18.82
N LYS A 399 21.35 -7.12 -17.77
CA LYS A 399 22.20 -7.34 -16.60
C LYS A 399 21.37 -7.59 -15.35
N HIS A 400 21.96 -8.35 -14.43
CA HIS A 400 21.43 -8.61 -13.10
C HIS A 400 22.29 -7.90 -12.06
N MET A 401 21.62 -7.24 -11.12
CA MET A 401 22.28 -6.52 -10.03
C MET A 401 21.82 -7.07 -8.69
N ALA A 402 22.77 -7.47 -7.86
CA ALA A 402 22.53 -7.71 -6.45
C ALA A 402 22.36 -6.37 -5.73
N THR A 403 21.22 -6.19 -5.06
CA THR A 403 20.90 -5.03 -4.24
C THR A 403 20.98 -5.43 -2.78
N CYS A 404 21.79 -4.70 -2.01
CA CYS A 404 21.88 -4.87 -0.57
C CYS A 404 21.30 -3.65 0.14
N ILE A 405 20.28 -3.88 0.94
CA ILE A 405 19.69 -2.88 1.83
C ILE A 405 19.82 -3.33 3.28
N CYS A 406 19.87 -2.38 4.20
CA CYS A 406 19.81 -2.65 5.63
C CYS A 406 18.76 -1.79 6.32
N LYS A 407 18.24 -2.28 7.44
CA LYS A 407 17.36 -1.53 8.33
C LYS A 407 17.72 -1.84 9.78
N GLN A 408 17.77 -0.79 10.59
CA GLN A 408 17.90 -0.89 12.05
C GLN A 408 16.53 -1.23 12.67
N VAL A 409 16.54 -2.12 13.66
CA VAL A 409 15.37 -2.45 14.48
C VAL A 409 15.53 -1.81 15.85
N SER A 410 14.99 -0.60 16.03
CA SER A 410 15.22 0.20 17.23
C SER A 410 14.73 -0.46 18.52
N ALA A 411 13.69 -1.31 18.47
CA ALA A 411 13.20 -2.04 19.64
C ALA A 411 14.07 -3.24 20.06
N CYS A 412 15.11 -3.59 19.30
CA CYS A 412 15.94 -4.77 19.55
C CYS A 412 17.41 -4.40 19.69
N ALA A 413 18.01 -4.77 20.83
CA ALA A 413 19.45 -4.67 21.04
C ALA A 413 20.20 -5.68 20.15
N SER A 414 21.48 -5.40 19.88
CA SER A 414 22.35 -6.34 19.18
C SER A 414 22.43 -7.67 19.93
N ILE A 415 22.37 -8.77 19.18
CA ILE A 415 22.36 -10.13 19.75
C ILE A 415 23.77 -10.73 19.58
N PRO A 416 24.39 -11.30 20.63
CA PRO A 416 25.69 -11.92 20.49
C PRO A 416 25.61 -13.25 19.73
N ILE A 417 26.64 -13.56 18.93
CA ILE A 417 26.74 -14.85 18.21
C ILE A 417 26.85 -16.02 19.20
N VAL A 418 27.49 -15.80 20.35
CA VAL A 418 27.64 -16.79 21.41
C VAL A 418 26.94 -16.27 22.65
N PHE A 419 25.98 -17.04 23.16
CA PHE A 419 25.26 -16.75 24.39
C PHE A 419 25.33 -17.97 25.31
N ASN A 420 25.72 -17.80 26.57
CA ASN A 420 25.94 -18.89 27.53
C ASN A 420 26.82 -20.03 26.97
N ASN A 421 27.98 -19.68 26.39
CA ASN A 421 28.91 -20.60 25.72
C ASN A 421 28.31 -21.44 24.58
N THR A 422 27.11 -21.07 24.12
CA THR A 422 26.41 -21.74 23.02
C THR A 422 26.40 -20.82 21.82
N SER A 423 26.99 -21.27 20.71
CA SER A 423 26.93 -20.56 19.43
C SER A 423 25.51 -20.64 18.86
N VAL A 424 25.07 -19.57 18.22
CA VAL A 424 23.85 -19.55 17.40
C VAL A 424 23.93 -20.55 16.25
N HIS A 425 25.14 -20.78 15.71
CA HIS A 425 25.35 -21.79 14.67
C HIS A 425 25.60 -23.16 15.32
N ASN A 426 24.83 -24.17 14.89
CA ASN A 426 25.08 -25.54 15.29
C ASN A 426 26.38 -26.05 14.62
N PRO A 427 27.38 -26.55 15.37
CA PRO A 427 28.63 -27.04 14.80
C PRO A 427 28.44 -28.25 13.86
N LYS A 428 27.36 -29.03 14.03
CA LYS A 428 26.99 -30.12 13.12
C LYS A 428 26.19 -29.63 11.90
N ASN A 429 25.92 -28.33 11.80
CA ASN A 429 25.00 -27.70 10.85
C ASN A 429 23.55 -28.22 11.00
N ILE A 430 23.24 -29.39 10.42
CA ILE A 430 21.94 -30.05 10.57
C ILE A 430 22.10 -31.21 11.56
N ASP A 431 21.67 -31.00 12.80
CA ASP A 431 21.61 -32.06 13.81
C ASP A 431 20.24 -32.73 13.77
N ALA A 432 20.11 -33.76 12.92
CA ALA A 432 18.86 -34.51 12.75
C ALA A 432 18.35 -35.11 14.08
N SER A 433 19.24 -35.63 14.92
CA SER A 433 18.85 -36.19 16.22
C SER A 433 18.26 -35.13 17.14
N ASN A 434 18.85 -33.93 17.19
CA ASN A 434 18.31 -32.82 17.96
C ASN A 434 16.97 -32.31 17.40
N ILE A 435 16.84 -32.24 16.07
CA ILE A 435 15.57 -31.88 15.43
C ILE A 435 14.48 -32.90 15.79
N CYS A 436 14.75 -34.20 15.63
CA CYS A 436 13.81 -35.25 16.00
C CYS A 436 13.46 -35.19 17.50
N PHE A 437 14.45 -35.01 18.37
CA PHE A 437 14.23 -34.86 19.81
C PHE A 437 13.31 -33.68 20.14
N ARG A 438 13.53 -32.52 19.50
CA ARG A 438 12.67 -31.33 19.67
C ARG A 438 11.27 -31.59 19.15
N LEU A 439 11.14 -32.15 17.94
CA LEU A 439 9.84 -32.49 17.35
C LEU A 439 9.04 -33.44 18.23
N ILE A 440 9.68 -34.48 18.75
CA ILE A 440 9.05 -35.43 19.66
C ILE A 440 8.71 -34.75 20.99
N ASN A 441 9.65 -34.09 21.67
CA ASN A 441 9.37 -33.62 23.03
C ASN A 441 8.52 -32.35 23.11
N GLU A 442 8.59 -31.46 22.12
CA GLU A 442 7.83 -30.20 22.11
C GLU A 442 6.46 -30.35 21.44
N TYR A 443 6.32 -31.22 20.43
CA TYR A 443 5.11 -31.30 19.61
C TYR A 443 4.39 -32.65 19.65
N HIS A 444 4.86 -33.62 20.45
CA HIS A 444 4.10 -34.85 20.69
C HIS A 444 2.73 -34.56 21.32
N GLY A 445 1.69 -35.29 20.89
CA GLY A 445 0.30 -35.01 21.27
C GLY A 445 -0.31 -33.79 20.55
N ILE A 446 0.49 -32.78 20.19
CA ILE A 446 0.03 -31.58 19.48
C ILE A 446 -0.28 -31.92 18.03
N PHE A 447 0.62 -32.65 17.35
CA PHE A 447 0.43 -33.03 15.94
C PHE A 447 -0.63 -34.11 15.74
N ASP A 448 -1.01 -34.82 16.81
CA ASP A 448 -2.13 -35.78 16.79
C ASP A 448 -3.50 -35.10 16.67
N ILE A 449 -3.56 -33.80 16.98
CA ILE A 449 -4.76 -32.98 16.84
C ILE A 449 -4.75 -32.35 15.45
N ALA A 450 -5.87 -32.49 14.73
CA ALA A 450 -6.02 -31.85 13.42
C ALA A 450 -5.90 -30.32 13.52
N TYR A 451 -5.30 -29.68 12.52
CA TYR A 451 -5.01 -28.25 12.53
C TYR A 451 -6.26 -27.41 12.75
N ASN A 452 -7.39 -27.75 12.12
CA ASN A 452 -8.65 -27.05 12.36
C ASN A 452 -9.10 -27.11 13.83
N ASN A 453 -8.89 -28.24 14.51
CA ASN A 453 -9.20 -28.37 15.94
C ASN A 453 -8.18 -27.63 16.80
N ARG A 454 -6.90 -27.67 16.41
CA ARG A 454 -5.82 -26.93 17.06
C ARG A 454 -6.02 -25.42 16.96
N LYS A 455 -6.44 -24.91 15.80
CA LYS A 455 -6.84 -23.53 15.56
C LYS A 455 -8.02 -23.12 16.44
N LYS A 456 -9.06 -23.95 16.53
CA LYS A 456 -10.18 -23.72 17.48
C LYS A 456 -9.68 -23.63 18.92
N GLN A 457 -8.76 -24.49 19.34
CA GLN A 457 -8.19 -24.40 20.68
C GLN A 457 -7.48 -23.05 20.89
N TRP A 458 -6.65 -22.60 19.96
CA TRP A 458 -5.98 -21.30 20.09
C TRP A 458 -6.98 -20.14 20.22
N LEU A 459 -8.06 -20.17 19.45
CA LEU A 459 -9.15 -19.19 19.54
C LEU A 459 -9.83 -19.23 20.91
N THR A 460 -10.21 -20.42 21.39
CA THR A 460 -10.87 -20.58 22.70
C THR A 460 -9.98 -20.12 23.86
N HIS A 461 -8.66 -20.28 23.75
CA HIS A 461 -7.69 -19.86 24.77
C HIS A 461 -7.25 -18.40 24.62
N GLY A 462 -7.83 -17.62 23.70
CA GLY A 462 -7.46 -16.22 23.47
C GLY A 462 -6.03 -16.02 22.96
N ARG A 463 -5.45 -17.05 22.32
CA ARG A 463 -4.09 -16.98 21.72
C ARG A 463 -4.10 -16.44 20.28
N LEU A 464 -5.29 -16.39 19.68
CA LEU A 464 -5.57 -15.87 18.36
C LEU A 464 -6.83 -15.00 18.44
N ASP A 465 -6.74 -13.78 17.93
CA ASP A 465 -7.90 -12.90 17.77
C ASP A 465 -8.58 -13.18 16.42
N ASN A 466 -9.88 -13.46 16.45
CA ASN A 466 -10.66 -13.86 15.27
C ASN A 466 -11.08 -12.65 14.38
N ASP A 467 -10.92 -11.43 14.88
CA ASP A 467 -11.67 -10.23 14.44
C ASP A 467 -10.85 -9.22 13.60
N THR A 468 -9.59 -9.51 13.26
CA THR A 468 -8.67 -8.47 12.75
C THR A 468 -8.45 -8.44 11.24
N PHE A 469 -8.87 -9.45 10.48
CA PHE A 469 -8.56 -9.53 9.05
C PHE A 469 -9.80 -9.67 8.16
N ASP A 470 -10.00 -8.71 7.26
CA ASP A 470 -10.97 -8.82 6.17
C ASP A 470 -10.61 -10.04 5.29
N GLN A 471 -11.62 -10.79 4.84
CA GLN A 471 -11.45 -11.91 3.93
C GLN A 471 -10.74 -11.50 2.62
N ILE A 472 -10.97 -10.27 2.14
CA ILE A 472 -10.25 -9.71 1.00
C ILE A 472 -8.78 -9.47 1.36
N GLU A 473 -8.45 -9.03 2.57
CA GLU A 473 -7.06 -8.89 3.02
C GLU A 473 -6.36 -10.25 3.16
N LEU A 474 -7.04 -11.28 3.64
CA LEU A 474 -6.50 -12.64 3.70
C LEU A 474 -6.17 -13.19 2.29
N LEU A 475 -6.99 -12.82 1.30
CA LEU A 475 -6.75 -13.11 -0.11
C LEU A 475 -5.66 -12.23 -0.74
N THR A 476 -5.42 -11.04 -0.18
CA THR A 476 -4.43 -10.06 -0.66
C THR A 476 -3.14 -10.20 0.12
N VAL A 477 -2.37 -11.25 -0.22
CA VAL A 477 -1.15 -11.68 0.46
C VAL A 477 -0.04 -10.60 0.51
N HIS A 478 -0.15 -9.54 -0.31
CA HIS A 478 0.81 -8.43 -0.41
C HIS A 478 0.40 -7.18 0.41
N CYS A 479 -0.27 -7.34 1.54
CA CYS A 479 -0.53 -6.24 2.48
C CYS A 479 0.57 -6.20 3.55
N TYR A 480 1.41 -5.16 3.51
CA TYR A 480 2.61 -5.06 4.35
C TYR A 480 2.43 -4.21 5.63
N ASP A 481 1.40 -3.35 5.72
CA ASP A 481 1.45 -2.18 6.62
C ASP A 481 0.46 -2.12 7.80
N ASP A 482 -0.55 -3.00 7.90
CA ASP A 482 -1.75 -2.57 8.67
C ASP A 482 -2.12 -3.38 9.94
N ALA A 483 -1.47 -4.53 10.21
CA ALA A 483 -2.00 -5.46 11.23
C ALA A 483 -1.50 -5.27 12.67
N ILE A 484 -0.30 -4.71 12.88
CA ILE A 484 0.28 -4.51 14.23
C ILE A 484 0.59 -3.03 14.41
N ALA A 485 -0.35 -2.29 15.01
CA ALA A 485 -0.23 -0.85 15.23
C ALA A 485 1.05 -0.48 16.02
N GLU A 486 1.47 -1.34 16.95
CA GLU A 486 2.64 -1.15 17.82
C GLU A 486 3.98 -1.16 17.06
N ARG A 487 4.04 -1.81 15.89
CA ARG A 487 5.27 -1.96 15.09
C ARG A 487 5.18 -1.35 13.69
N LYS A 488 4.24 -0.43 13.49
CA LYS A 488 3.98 0.20 12.19
C LYS A 488 5.22 0.91 11.62
N GLU A 489 6.01 1.59 12.46
CA GLU A 489 7.25 2.23 12.02
C GLU A 489 8.31 1.21 11.58
N GLU A 490 8.46 0.10 12.33
CA GLU A 490 9.39 -0.99 12.01
C GLU A 490 9.01 -1.74 10.73
N ARG A 491 7.72 -1.78 10.37
CA ARG A 491 7.22 -2.41 9.15
C ARG A 491 7.28 -1.50 7.91
N SER A 492 7.35 -0.18 8.10
CA SER A 492 7.46 0.78 6.99
C SER A 492 8.82 0.74 6.29
N MET A 493 8.92 1.27 5.07
CA MET A 493 10.22 1.47 4.38
C MET A 493 11.05 2.65 4.95
N LYS A 494 10.52 3.38 5.94
CA LYS A 494 11.22 4.50 6.58
C LYS A 494 12.46 3.97 7.33
N GLY A 495 13.59 4.66 7.14
CA GLY A 495 14.85 4.28 7.78
C GLY A 495 15.65 3.18 7.07
N VAL A 496 15.11 2.57 5.99
CA VAL A 496 15.87 1.64 5.14
C VAL A 496 17.02 2.38 4.47
N ARG A 497 18.21 1.79 4.50
CA ARG A 497 19.42 2.31 3.85
C ARG A 497 19.86 1.37 2.73
N LEU A 498 20.25 1.94 1.60
CA LEU A 498 20.99 1.20 0.57
C LEU A 498 22.44 1.03 1.05
N ILE A 499 22.93 -0.20 1.12
CA ILE A 499 24.34 -0.50 1.39
C ILE A 499 25.14 -0.43 0.09
N GLY A 500 24.61 -1.03 -0.97
CA GLY A 500 25.30 -1.08 -2.25
C GLY A 500 24.55 -1.86 -3.33
N LEU A 501 25.07 -1.71 -4.54
CA LEU A 501 24.63 -2.41 -5.74
C LEU A 501 25.86 -3.09 -6.36
N GLN A 502 25.74 -4.35 -6.75
CA GLN A 502 26.81 -5.08 -7.41
C GLN A 502 26.27 -5.90 -8.58
N GLU A 503 26.93 -5.83 -9.74
CA GLU A 503 26.61 -6.69 -10.87
C GLU A 503 26.87 -8.15 -10.52
N SER A 504 25.80 -8.93 -10.42
CA SER A 504 25.83 -10.33 -9.99
C SER A 504 24.47 -10.97 -10.26
N ASN A 505 24.49 -12.25 -10.63
CA ASN A 505 23.29 -13.04 -10.85
C ASN A 505 22.83 -13.79 -9.58
N LEU A 506 23.59 -13.73 -8.48
CA LEU A 506 23.27 -14.43 -7.22
C LEU A 506 22.89 -15.92 -7.41
N HIS A 507 23.62 -16.66 -8.25
CA HIS A 507 23.30 -18.07 -8.57
C HIS A 507 24.23 -19.08 -7.89
N SER A 508 25.25 -18.63 -7.17
CA SER A 508 26.23 -19.51 -6.53
C SER A 508 26.69 -18.98 -5.17
N MET A 509 27.27 -19.86 -4.36
CA MET A 509 27.91 -19.49 -3.09
C MET A 509 28.95 -18.38 -3.26
N ASN A 510 29.76 -18.44 -4.33
CA ASN A 510 30.76 -17.40 -4.60
C ASN A 510 30.13 -16.07 -4.99
N ASP A 511 28.98 -16.07 -5.68
CA ASP A 511 28.25 -14.84 -6.00
C ASP A 511 27.73 -14.15 -4.74
N TYR A 512 27.18 -14.93 -3.81
CA TYR A 512 26.72 -14.43 -2.51
C TYR A 512 27.89 -13.93 -1.66
N ILE A 513 29.01 -14.67 -1.57
CA ILE A 513 30.20 -14.20 -0.84
C ILE A 513 30.73 -12.90 -1.45
N ARG A 514 30.72 -12.76 -2.79
CA ARG A 514 31.09 -11.51 -3.46
C ARG A 514 30.14 -10.36 -3.12
N ALA A 515 28.84 -10.60 -3.17
CA ALA A 515 27.82 -9.61 -2.81
C ALA A 515 27.93 -9.15 -1.34
N LEU A 516 28.22 -10.08 -0.44
CA LEU A 516 28.44 -9.79 0.99
C LEU A 516 29.67 -8.91 1.22
N LYS A 517 30.66 -8.87 0.32
CA LYS A 517 31.83 -7.98 0.47
C LYS A 517 31.42 -6.51 0.60
N MET A 518 30.31 -6.08 0.00
CA MET A 518 29.79 -4.72 0.18
C MET A 518 29.52 -4.38 1.65
N ILE A 519 29.05 -5.35 2.43
CA ILE A 519 28.82 -5.20 3.88
C ILE A 519 30.15 -5.35 4.63
N LEU A 520 30.94 -6.38 4.29
CA LEU A 520 32.19 -6.69 5.00
C LEU A 520 33.24 -5.57 4.86
N ASP A 521 33.30 -4.90 3.71
CA ASP A 521 34.22 -3.77 3.50
C ASP A 521 33.84 -2.53 4.32
N ILE A 522 32.56 -2.42 4.70
CA ILE A 522 32.09 -1.39 5.63
C ILE A 522 32.38 -1.81 7.08
N ASP A 523 32.20 -3.10 7.37
CA ASP A 523 32.47 -3.69 8.69
C ASP A 523 33.93 -3.56 9.12
N LYS A 524 34.89 -3.65 8.19
CA LYS A 524 36.33 -3.45 8.47
C LYS A 524 36.65 -2.16 9.25
N ASP A 525 35.88 -1.10 9.03
CA ASP A 525 36.10 0.19 9.68
C ASP A 525 35.10 0.48 10.82
N THR A 526 34.02 -0.28 10.92
CA THR A 526 32.92 -0.03 11.88
C THR A 526 32.82 -1.08 12.98
N GLU A 527 33.37 -2.28 12.74
CA GLU A 527 33.30 -3.47 13.61
C GLU A 527 31.89 -3.78 14.14
N HIS A 528 30.84 -3.42 13.39
CA HIS A 528 29.46 -3.52 13.83
C HIS A 528 28.92 -4.96 13.78
N LEU A 529 29.56 -5.86 13.02
CA LEU A 529 29.24 -7.29 12.98
C LEU A 529 30.05 -8.11 13.99
N ARG A 530 31.05 -7.51 14.66
CA ARG A 530 31.99 -8.24 15.53
C ARG A 530 31.26 -8.90 16.69
N ASN A 531 31.29 -10.24 16.72
CA ASN A 531 30.59 -11.08 17.71
C ASN A 531 29.07 -10.85 17.78
N LYS A 532 28.47 -10.23 16.76
CA LYS A 532 27.05 -9.88 16.70
C LYS A 532 26.34 -10.60 15.57
N VAL A 533 25.06 -10.88 15.78
CA VAL A 533 24.17 -11.50 14.81
C VAL A 533 23.61 -10.45 13.85
N ALA A 534 23.65 -10.77 12.56
CA ALA A 534 23.06 -9.98 11.48
C ALA A 534 22.09 -10.86 10.67
N PRO A 535 20.77 -10.78 10.93
CA PRO A 535 19.77 -11.42 10.10
C PRO A 535 19.90 -10.97 8.64
N LEU A 536 19.95 -11.92 7.73
CA LEU A 536 20.08 -11.68 6.29
C LEU A 536 18.97 -12.39 5.55
N VAL A 537 18.01 -11.61 5.06
CA VAL A 537 16.93 -12.09 4.23
C VAL A 537 17.48 -12.32 2.82
N ALA A 538 17.24 -13.53 2.31
CA ALA A 538 17.54 -13.90 0.94
C ALA A 538 16.54 -14.96 0.47
N ASP A 539 16.13 -14.87 -0.79
CA ASP A 539 15.18 -15.80 -1.38
C ASP A 539 15.76 -17.21 -1.52
N TRP A 540 14.91 -18.18 -1.89
CA TRP A 540 15.38 -19.51 -2.26
C TRP A 540 15.90 -19.48 -3.70
N PRO A 541 17.11 -20.00 -4.00
CA PRO A 541 18.03 -20.75 -3.13
C PRO A 541 19.12 -19.90 -2.44
N GLY A 542 19.08 -18.58 -2.51
CA GLY A 542 20.04 -17.67 -1.89
C GLY A 542 20.41 -17.97 -0.44
N GLN A 543 19.41 -18.15 0.42
CA GLN A 543 19.64 -18.51 1.82
C GLN A 543 20.45 -19.82 1.97
N LEU A 544 20.28 -20.79 1.05
CA LEU A 544 21.01 -22.05 1.06
C LEU A 544 22.50 -21.83 0.76
N PHE A 545 22.82 -20.95 -0.19
CA PHE A 545 24.20 -20.64 -0.54
C PHE A 545 24.96 -19.98 0.61
N ILE A 546 24.29 -19.09 1.35
CA ILE A 546 24.86 -18.43 2.52
C ILE A 546 25.05 -19.44 3.66
N ARG A 547 24.07 -20.33 3.91
CA ARG A 547 24.23 -21.45 4.86
C ARG A 547 25.39 -22.35 4.50
N LYS A 548 25.56 -22.66 3.20
CA LYS A 548 26.68 -23.47 2.71
C LYS A 548 28.02 -22.77 2.96
N ALA A 549 28.09 -21.45 2.81
CA ALA A 549 29.29 -20.68 3.14
C ALA A 549 29.62 -20.77 4.64
N ILE A 550 28.64 -20.52 5.53
CA ILE A 550 28.82 -20.64 7.00
C ILE A 550 29.24 -22.06 7.39
N THR A 551 28.64 -23.08 6.78
CA THR A 551 28.99 -24.48 7.05
C THR A 551 30.43 -24.79 6.65
N ASN A 552 30.87 -24.31 5.49
CA ASN A 552 32.24 -24.51 5.03
C ASN A 552 33.25 -23.70 5.84
N LEU A 553 32.86 -22.55 6.41
CA LEU A 553 33.71 -21.77 7.31
C LEU A 553 34.10 -22.57 8.57
N HIS A 554 33.19 -23.40 9.09
CA HIS A 554 33.43 -24.23 10.29
C HIS A 554 34.07 -25.59 9.99
N LYS A 555 34.28 -25.95 8.72
CA LYS A 555 34.96 -27.21 8.35
C LYS A 555 36.47 -26.98 8.28
N ALA A 556 37.22 -27.80 9.01
CA ALA A 556 38.69 -27.75 9.03
C ALA A 556 39.34 -27.95 7.64
N ASP A 557 38.71 -28.73 6.74
CA ASP A 557 39.24 -29.09 5.41
C ASP A 557 38.58 -28.32 4.24
N SER A 558 38.05 -27.12 4.48
CA SER A 558 37.41 -26.34 3.40
C SER A 558 38.42 -25.78 2.40
N GLN A 559 38.20 -26.04 1.10
CA GLN A 559 38.98 -25.46 -0.01
C GLN A 559 38.61 -23.99 -0.31
N TYR A 560 37.58 -23.45 0.35
CA TYR A 560 37.07 -22.11 0.07
C TYR A 560 37.68 -21.08 1.04
N SER A 561 38.19 -19.97 0.50
CA SER A 561 38.56 -18.79 1.27
C SER A 561 37.31 -18.00 1.63
N ILE A 562 36.79 -18.19 2.84
CA ILE A 562 35.56 -17.57 3.35
C ILE A 562 35.94 -16.58 4.46
N PRO A 563 35.55 -15.29 4.36
CA PRO A 563 35.77 -14.32 5.44
C PRO A 563 35.14 -14.75 6.76
N ALA A 564 35.84 -14.56 7.88
CA ALA A 564 35.39 -15.00 9.20
C ALA A 564 34.13 -14.26 9.66
N GLU A 565 33.97 -13.02 9.21
CA GLU A 565 32.84 -12.13 9.48
C GLU A 565 31.52 -12.67 8.90
N ILE A 566 31.58 -13.60 7.95
CA ILE A 566 30.38 -14.28 7.44
C ILE A 566 29.66 -15.05 8.56
N ASN A 567 30.38 -15.45 9.62
CA ASN A 567 29.80 -16.11 10.78
C ASN A 567 28.74 -15.24 11.50
N SER A 568 28.78 -13.92 11.32
CA SER A 568 27.78 -13.01 11.90
C SER A 568 26.41 -13.13 11.23
N PHE A 569 26.33 -13.62 9.98
CA PHE A 569 25.06 -13.66 9.26
C PHE A 569 24.16 -14.84 9.67
N ILE A 570 22.86 -14.57 9.82
CA ILE A 570 21.83 -15.61 9.91
C ILE A 570 20.96 -15.54 8.65
N PRO A 571 21.14 -16.45 7.68
CA PRO A 571 20.33 -16.49 6.47
C PRO A 571 18.89 -16.96 6.75
N ILE A 572 17.92 -16.14 6.36
CA ILE A 572 16.49 -16.35 6.62
C ILE A 572 15.72 -16.27 5.30
N LEU A 573 14.78 -17.19 5.09
CA LEU A 573 13.78 -17.07 4.03
C LEU A 573 12.61 -16.23 4.54
N GLY A 574 12.18 -15.24 3.76
CA GLY A 574 11.06 -14.38 4.14
C GLY A 574 9.78 -15.18 4.46
N PRO A 575 9.05 -14.87 5.55
CA PRO A 575 7.81 -15.57 5.94
C PRO A 575 6.75 -15.60 4.83
N LEU A 576 6.69 -14.55 4.02
CA LEU A 576 5.85 -14.48 2.82
C LEU A 576 6.26 -15.54 1.79
N HIS A 577 7.56 -15.67 1.51
CA HIS A 577 8.08 -16.70 0.59
C HIS A 577 7.81 -18.11 1.10
N VAL A 578 7.90 -18.33 2.42
CA VAL A 578 7.51 -19.62 3.02
C VAL A 578 6.05 -19.95 2.72
N SER A 579 5.14 -18.98 2.88
CA SER A 579 3.72 -19.17 2.55
C SER A 579 3.47 -19.39 1.07
N LEU A 580 4.10 -18.61 0.19
CA LEU A 580 3.92 -18.75 -1.26
C LEU A 580 4.45 -20.11 -1.76
N ASN A 581 5.64 -20.51 -1.31
CA ASN A 581 6.26 -21.78 -1.69
C ASN A 581 5.46 -22.98 -1.16
N SER A 582 4.99 -22.92 0.09
CA SER A 582 4.16 -23.99 0.65
C SER A 582 2.84 -24.16 -0.11
N ARG A 583 2.15 -23.06 -0.47
CA ARG A 583 0.94 -23.10 -1.30
C ARG A 583 1.20 -23.70 -2.69
N GLU A 584 2.29 -23.29 -3.33
CA GLU A 584 2.69 -23.87 -4.62
C GLU A 584 2.98 -25.37 -4.50
N HIS A 585 3.74 -25.79 -3.50
CA HIS A 585 4.05 -27.20 -3.26
C HIS A 585 2.81 -28.05 -3.00
N VAL A 586 1.87 -27.59 -2.18
CA VAL A 586 0.61 -28.32 -1.92
C VAL A 586 -0.14 -28.55 -3.22
N LEU A 587 -0.25 -27.52 -4.08
CA LEU A 587 -0.92 -27.68 -5.37
C LEU A 587 -0.18 -28.64 -6.29
N ILE A 588 1.15 -28.59 -6.34
CA ILE A 588 1.96 -29.49 -7.20
C ILE A 588 1.85 -30.94 -6.73
N ILE A 589 1.97 -31.21 -5.43
CA ILE A 589 1.90 -32.55 -4.85
C ILE A 589 0.50 -33.15 -5.10
N TYR A 590 -0.55 -32.37 -4.86
CA TYR A 590 -1.94 -32.81 -5.00
C TYR A 590 -2.58 -32.35 -6.31
N TYR A 591 -1.78 -32.20 -7.37
CA TYR A 591 -2.23 -31.61 -8.64
C TYR A 591 -3.43 -32.32 -9.23
N THR A 592 -3.48 -33.65 -9.15
CA THR A 592 -4.60 -34.46 -9.68
C THR A 592 -5.92 -34.15 -8.98
N PHE A 593 -5.89 -33.92 -7.66
CA PHE A 593 -7.05 -33.48 -6.88
C PHE A 593 -7.50 -32.08 -7.31
N PHE A 594 -6.56 -31.11 -7.33
CA PHE A 594 -6.88 -29.74 -7.72
C PHE A 594 -7.32 -29.60 -9.17
N GLN A 595 -6.80 -30.44 -10.07
CA GLN A 595 -7.26 -30.51 -11.45
C GLN A 595 -8.71 -30.99 -11.55
N LYS A 596 -9.09 -32.03 -10.80
CA LYS A 596 -10.48 -32.50 -10.73
C LYS A 596 -11.40 -31.43 -10.17
N LEU A 597 -11.01 -30.77 -9.08
CA LEU A 597 -11.74 -29.65 -8.51
C LEU A 597 -11.90 -28.52 -9.53
N PHE A 598 -10.80 -28.11 -10.18
CA PHE A 598 -10.80 -27.04 -11.17
C PHE A 598 -11.73 -27.33 -12.34
N HIS A 599 -11.70 -28.56 -12.90
CA HIS A 599 -12.61 -28.94 -13.99
C HIS A 599 -14.07 -29.02 -13.55
N THR A 600 -14.33 -29.34 -12.29
CA THR A 600 -15.69 -29.39 -11.74
C THR A 600 -16.25 -27.99 -11.57
N VAL A 601 -15.46 -27.04 -11.06
CA VAL A 601 -15.88 -25.67 -10.79
C VAL A 601 -15.90 -24.81 -12.07
N PHE A 602 -14.90 -24.94 -12.93
CA PHE A 602 -14.69 -24.05 -14.08
C PHE A 602 -14.98 -24.71 -15.44
N GLY A 603 -15.36 -25.99 -15.44
CA GLY A 603 -15.72 -26.75 -16.63
C GLY A 603 -14.54 -27.52 -17.25
N LYS A 604 -14.86 -28.72 -17.77
CA LYS A 604 -13.88 -29.69 -18.33
C LYS A 604 -13.05 -29.17 -19.50
N LYS A 605 -13.50 -28.11 -20.19
CA LYS A 605 -12.79 -27.50 -21.33
C LYS A 605 -11.64 -26.57 -20.90
N LYS A 606 -11.58 -26.16 -19.63
CA LYS A 606 -10.54 -25.26 -19.12
C LYS A 606 -9.35 -26.07 -18.63
N VAL A 607 -8.14 -25.67 -19.01
CA VAL A 607 -6.90 -26.35 -18.61
C VAL A 607 -6.30 -25.64 -17.40
N LEU A 608 -6.07 -26.40 -16.32
CA LEU A 608 -5.20 -25.95 -15.23
C LEU A 608 -3.74 -26.10 -15.69
N ALA A 609 -2.95 -25.04 -15.57
CA ALA A 609 -1.52 -25.10 -15.85
C ALA A 609 -0.80 -25.92 -14.77
N LYS A 610 0.28 -26.65 -15.12
CA LYS A 610 1.10 -27.38 -14.13
C LYS A 610 1.71 -26.47 -13.06
N LYS A 611 2.00 -25.22 -13.41
CA LYS A 611 2.40 -24.15 -12.49
C LYS A 611 1.47 -22.95 -12.68
N PRO A 612 0.33 -22.90 -11.97
CA PRO A 612 -0.57 -21.76 -12.04
C PRO A 612 0.06 -20.49 -11.47
N LYS A 613 -0.47 -19.33 -11.88
CA LYS A 613 -0.12 -18.05 -11.22
C LYS A 613 -0.48 -18.10 -9.72
N PRO A 614 0.28 -17.46 -8.82
CA PRO A 614 0.08 -17.53 -7.36
C PRO A 614 -1.36 -17.28 -6.90
N TRP A 615 -2.06 -16.31 -7.49
CA TRP A 615 -3.46 -16.01 -7.15
C TRP A 615 -4.41 -17.18 -7.46
N ARG A 616 -4.14 -17.97 -8.50
CA ARG A 616 -4.98 -19.12 -8.88
C ARG A 616 -4.75 -20.27 -7.91
N ILE A 617 -3.51 -20.44 -7.46
CA ILE A 617 -3.16 -21.38 -6.39
C ILE A 617 -3.94 -21.01 -5.13
N ASN A 618 -3.85 -19.75 -4.72
CA ASN A 618 -4.55 -19.24 -3.53
C ASN A 618 -6.06 -19.50 -3.62
N LEU A 619 -6.69 -19.16 -4.75
CA LEU A 619 -8.11 -19.39 -4.96
C LEU A 619 -8.51 -20.86 -4.84
N LEU A 620 -7.72 -21.78 -5.41
CA LEU A 620 -8.02 -23.20 -5.37
C LEU A 620 -7.91 -23.76 -3.96
N LEU A 621 -6.90 -23.35 -3.20
CA LEU A 621 -6.75 -23.72 -1.79
C LEU A 621 -7.92 -23.19 -0.96
N ASP A 622 -8.30 -21.93 -1.17
CA ASP A 622 -9.40 -21.28 -0.46
C ASP A 622 -10.76 -21.93 -0.75
N LEU A 623 -11.05 -22.20 -2.04
CA LEU A 623 -12.28 -22.89 -2.44
C LEU A 623 -12.34 -24.30 -1.85
N THR A 624 -11.19 -24.99 -1.81
CA THR A 624 -11.09 -26.32 -1.23
C THR A 624 -11.38 -26.29 0.26
N TYR A 625 -10.74 -25.35 0.99
CA TYR A 625 -10.92 -25.21 2.43
C TYR A 625 -12.37 -24.88 2.79
N ASN A 626 -12.95 -23.86 2.15
CA ASN A 626 -14.33 -23.45 2.39
C ASN A 626 -15.34 -24.55 2.01
N GLY A 627 -15.08 -25.28 0.92
CA GLY A 627 -15.87 -26.45 0.55
C GLY A 627 -15.81 -27.54 1.60
N TRP A 628 -14.60 -27.85 2.10
CA TRP A 628 -14.39 -28.82 3.17
C TRP A 628 -15.12 -28.44 4.45
N CYS A 629 -15.02 -27.18 4.90
CA CYS A 629 -15.70 -26.70 6.10
C CYS A 629 -17.22 -26.96 6.08
N LYS A 630 -17.86 -26.92 4.90
CA LYS A 630 -19.31 -27.17 4.76
C LYS A 630 -19.69 -28.65 4.90
N ILE A 631 -18.82 -29.57 4.50
CA ILE A 631 -19.13 -31.01 4.44
C ILE A 631 -18.39 -31.84 5.50
N ARG A 632 -17.38 -31.25 6.17
CA ARG A 632 -16.46 -31.93 7.08
C ARG A 632 -17.19 -32.80 8.10
N ASP A 633 -18.10 -32.21 8.86
CA ASP A 633 -18.72 -32.90 9.99
C ASP A 633 -19.59 -34.08 9.50
N THR A 634 -20.26 -33.94 8.36
CA THR A 634 -21.02 -35.03 7.74
C THR A 634 -20.12 -36.20 7.31
N ILE A 635 -18.96 -35.89 6.72
CA ILE A 635 -17.98 -36.90 6.28
C ILE A 635 -17.34 -37.58 7.49
N LEU A 636 -16.91 -36.83 8.51
CA LEU A 636 -16.29 -37.37 9.72
C LEU A 636 -17.27 -38.22 10.54
N ILE A 637 -18.55 -37.86 10.63
CA ILE A 637 -19.56 -38.71 11.28
C ILE A 637 -19.72 -40.04 10.54
N LYS A 638 -19.75 -39.99 9.20
CA LYS A 638 -20.01 -41.17 8.37
C LYS A 638 -18.82 -42.12 8.25
N PHE A 639 -17.60 -41.58 8.18
CA PHE A 639 -16.38 -42.35 7.85
C PHE A 639 -15.28 -42.27 8.91
N GLY A 640 -15.30 -41.25 9.78
CA GLY A 640 -14.23 -40.95 10.74
C GLY A 640 -13.92 -42.02 11.80
N PRO A 641 -14.91 -42.72 12.41
CA PRO A 641 -14.63 -43.65 13.50
C PRO A 641 -13.96 -44.96 13.05
N THR A 642 -14.10 -45.34 11.77
CA THR A 642 -13.78 -46.70 11.30
C THR A 642 -12.93 -46.75 10.03
N CYS A 643 -12.82 -45.68 9.24
CA CYS A 643 -12.08 -45.70 7.99
C CYS A 643 -10.56 -45.56 8.24
N LYS A 644 -9.81 -46.62 7.92
CA LYS A 644 -8.33 -46.67 7.95
C LYS A 644 -7.72 -46.67 6.55
N ASP A 645 -8.55 -46.50 5.52
CA ASP A 645 -8.14 -46.42 4.13
C ASP A 645 -7.13 -45.27 3.93
N ILE A 646 -6.06 -45.56 3.18
CA ILE A 646 -4.93 -44.61 3.06
C ILE A 646 -5.34 -43.39 2.24
N GLU A 647 -6.12 -43.57 1.18
CA GLU A 647 -6.65 -42.49 0.35
C GLU A 647 -7.58 -41.59 1.16
N TYR A 648 -8.45 -42.17 1.98
CA TYR A 648 -9.27 -41.40 2.92
C TYR A 648 -8.42 -40.58 3.89
N ARG A 649 -7.41 -41.21 4.52
CA ARG A 649 -6.55 -40.52 5.50
C ARG A 649 -5.73 -39.40 4.86
N MET A 650 -5.20 -39.61 3.66
CA MET A 650 -4.51 -38.57 2.89
C MET A 650 -5.44 -37.41 2.53
N ALA A 651 -6.69 -37.70 2.12
CA ALA A 651 -7.66 -36.65 1.83
C ALA A 651 -8.02 -35.84 3.08
N ILE A 652 -8.23 -36.50 4.23
CA ILE A 652 -8.49 -35.81 5.50
C ILE A 652 -7.27 -34.96 5.92
N ASP A 653 -6.05 -35.48 5.79
CA ASP A 653 -4.84 -34.73 6.13
C ASP A 653 -4.67 -33.49 5.25
N LEU A 654 -4.85 -33.63 3.94
CA LEU A 654 -4.82 -32.50 3.01
C LEU A 654 -5.83 -31.41 3.41
N LEU A 655 -7.08 -31.81 3.65
CA LEU A 655 -8.21 -30.88 3.84
C LEU A 655 -8.28 -30.28 5.25
N ASP A 656 -7.95 -31.05 6.28
CA ASP A 656 -8.09 -30.66 7.68
C ASP A 656 -6.78 -30.17 8.33
N ASN A 657 -5.62 -30.49 7.73
CA ASN A 657 -4.29 -30.06 8.19
C ASN A 657 -3.58 -29.14 7.21
N VAL A 658 -3.21 -29.66 6.04
CA VAL A 658 -2.20 -29.03 5.17
C VAL A 658 -2.71 -27.73 4.54
N ILE A 659 -3.89 -27.77 3.92
CA ILE A 659 -4.48 -26.59 3.27
C ILE A 659 -4.72 -25.44 4.27
N PRO A 660 -5.43 -25.64 5.40
CA PRO A 660 -5.64 -24.54 6.33
C PRO A 660 -4.34 -24.00 6.93
N ALA A 661 -3.38 -24.88 7.28
CA ALA A 661 -2.09 -24.44 7.79
C ALA A 661 -1.34 -23.53 6.80
N THR A 662 -1.32 -23.89 5.51
CA THR A 662 -0.62 -23.08 4.47
C THR A 662 -1.33 -21.78 4.11
N LEU A 663 -2.66 -21.71 4.27
CA LEU A 663 -3.41 -20.47 4.15
C LEU A 663 -3.11 -19.53 5.32
N ASP A 664 -3.14 -20.05 6.54
CA ASP A 664 -3.07 -19.27 7.78
C ASP A 664 -1.66 -18.83 8.18
N ILE A 665 -0.62 -19.61 7.83
CA ILE A 665 0.75 -19.43 8.33
C ILE A 665 1.25 -17.98 8.23
N TYR A 666 1.01 -17.32 7.10
CA TYR A 666 1.39 -15.92 6.92
C TYR A 666 0.23 -14.98 7.16
N ALA A 667 -0.92 -15.25 6.53
CA ALA A 667 -2.06 -14.34 6.48
C ALA A 667 -2.67 -14.08 7.87
N ILE A 668 -2.62 -15.07 8.75
CA ILE A 668 -3.14 -14.99 10.12
C ILE A 668 -1.98 -14.97 11.11
N LEU A 669 -1.22 -16.07 11.21
CA LEU A 669 -0.31 -16.30 12.35
C LEU A 669 0.88 -15.33 12.37
N PHE A 670 1.55 -15.15 11.23
CA PHE A 670 2.66 -14.20 11.14
C PHE A 670 2.19 -12.75 11.24
N ARG A 671 1.10 -12.39 10.54
CA ARG A 671 0.57 -11.03 10.54
C ARG A 671 0.01 -10.60 11.89
N SER A 672 -0.59 -11.51 12.65
CA SER A 672 -1.09 -11.26 14.03
C SER A 672 0.02 -11.16 15.07
N GLY A 673 1.26 -11.59 14.74
CA GLY A 673 2.36 -11.65 15.71
C GLY A 673 2.31 -12.87 16.63
N SER A 674 1.48 -13.87 16.34
CA SER A 674 1.37 -15.14 17.08
C SER A 674 2.58 -16.05 16.79
N PHE A 675 3.75 -15.70 17.33
CA PHE A 675 5.02 -16.34 16.98
C PHE A 675 5.07 -17.83 17.34
N ASN A 676 4.53 -18.25 18.48
CA ASN A 676 4.55 -19.65 18.91
C ASN A 676 3.68 -20.51 18.01
N GLU A 677 2.47 -20.04 17.68
CA GLU A 677 1.54 -20.70 16.77
C GLU A 677 2.09 -20.74 15.34
N TYR A 678 2.75 -19.66 14.90
CA TYR A 678 3.49 -19.61 13.64
C TYR A 678 4.58 -20.70 13.59
N MET A 679 5.42 -20.81 14.62
CA MET A 679 6.47 -21.82 14.71
C MET A 679 5.91 -23.25 14.74
N GLU A 680 4.87 -23.51 15.52
CA GLU A 680 4.16 -24.80 15.53
C GLU A 680 3.67 -25.16 14.12
N THR A 681 3.07 -24.19 13.42
CA THR A 681 2.52 -24.39 12.07
C THR A 681 3.60 -24.60 11.02
N ILE A 682 4.75 -23.93 11.14
CA ILE A 682 5.94 -24.15 10.28
C ILE A 682 6.39 -25.61 10.40
N PHE A 683 6.59 -26.09 11.63
CA PHE A 683 7.01 -27.48 11.85
C PHE A 683 5.97 -28.46 11.33
N ARG A 684 4.68 -28.19 11.56
CA ARG A 684 3.58 -28.99 11.05
C ARG A 684 3.60 -29.08 9.51
N ILE A 685 3.78 -27.97 8.81
CA ILE A 685 3.89 -27.95 7.33
C ILE A 685 5.14 -28.70 6.86
N TRP A 686 6.28 -28.54 7.55
CA TRP A 686 7.51 -29.26 7.22
C TRP A 686 7.38 -30.77 7.39
N THR A 687 6.69 -31.24 8.42
CA THR A 687 6.48 -32.68 8.66
C THR A 687 5.47 -33.34 7.74
N PHE A 688 4.60 -32.57 7.08
CA PHE A 688 3.59 -33.10 6.14
C PHE A 688 4.02 -33.02 4.67
N ALA A 689 4.97 -32.15 4.33
CA ALA A 689 5.45 -31.95 2.97
C ALA A 689 6.68 -32.80 2.60
N LEU A 690 7.25 -33.53 3.57
CA LEU A 690 8.34 -34.50 3.44
C LEU A 690 7.84 -35.87 3.90
#